data_AF-A0A497MLU4-F1
#
_entry.id   AF-A0A497MLU4-F1
#
_cell.length_a   1.000
_cell.length_b   1.000
_cell.length_c   1.000
_cell.angle_alpha   90.00
_cell.angle_beta   90.00
_cell.angle_gamma   90.00
#
_symmetry.space_group_name_H-M   'P 1'
#
loop_
_entity.id
_entity.type
_entity.pdbx_description
1 polymer ?
#
loop_
_entity_poly.entity_id
_entity_poly.type
_entity_poly.pdbx_seq_one_letter_code
_entity_poly.pdbx_strand_id
1 'polypeptide(L)'
;MYENFEQKGQPDSFTPPISTVPCQDEDSVELIIGVSFMDEKNYEKVRALIAEGNGVITDVIAAENELKALVADVPHETVSYVKRRLLEHGLARYVEPNMRLKITTVPNDPGWRGKWGLRKIWADYAWNTTTGDPSVVIAIVDTGVDWNHPDLAANIWNNTDEIAGNHVDDDGNGFVDDVRGWDFVDTSASVYPGEDGKVRDNDPMDFHGHGTHCAGIASAVGNNGLGVCGVTWNCKIMAVRAGYKGSDGNGYLELDDAAAAIIYAADNGADIISCSWGSYEDSQIIRDAVEYAYDAGALLVAAAGNDMRDDKLYPAAYDQVIAVSATNELDKPAWFTNFGEWIELAAPGVDINSTVFDDSYEEMSGTSMATPCVAGVAALVWSRFPEMSRDEVRVQLRFTSDDLGEEGFDFYFGYGRVNARKAVELEPQLHDLSVYEINIASLVPLGETAYVNVTVANIGNHSEHDVTVQLLLNDSLLDSVLIPFMESGAFERVSFPWDTSQYAEGHYNLTAYVAPVDGENRVDNNHLSKTVYLRRSKILRVPQDFDSIQEAVNAAFEKDTILVSPGTYQENVYIYKDSIKLAGEKASATIIDGASKGDVIQVWADNVEIRGFTVRNSGRNPGREPPLSGILVYYSRNVSIINVSATSNRAGIFLYCSSNVKLKGNQMKGNLFNFGVDGYTLSHFIHSIDDTNIVNDKPLVYLLSEHDKTVSTSAGCVLVVNSTNIRIEKLELDENYDGVLCMASRNVSLNDLDASLNYRGICVRNSTSITISNSYISESYVGIQVEESRNLTLAHNFVSGSYAYGEGIKIFHS
;
A
#
# COMPACT_ATOMS: atom_id res chain seq x y z
N MET A 1 42.32 -14.44 -3.57
CA MET A 1 42.08 -13.34 -4.53
C MET A 1 41.50 -12.19 -3.75
N TYR A 2 42.38 -11.41 -3.15
CA TYR A 2 42.13 -10.17 -2.43
C TYR A 2 43.14 -9.21 -3.02
N GLU A 3 42.70 -8.15 -3.69
CA GLU A 3 43.39 -6.86 -3.79
C GLU A 3 42.58 -5.87 -4.63
N ASN A 4 42.56 -4.62 -4.13
CA ASN A 4 42.29 -3.35 -4.81
C ASN A 4 40.85 -2.83 -4.86
N PHE A 5 40.36 -2.36 -3.71
CA PHE A 5 39.59 -1.11 -3.64
C PHE A 5 40.56 0.02 -3.29
N GLU A 6 40.87 0.90 -4.24
CA GLU A 6 41.45 2.20 -3.95
C GLU A 6 40.33 3.15 -3.48
N GLN A 7 40.46 3.64 -2.24
CA GLN A 7 39.80 4.86 -1.80
C GLN A 7 40.40 6.06 -2.55
N LYS A 8 39.55 6.85 -3.22
CA LYS A 8 39.72 8.30 -3.37
C LYS A 8 38.41 8.94 -3.82
N GLY A 9 37.87 9.80 -2.96
CA GLY A 9 36.69 10.64 -3.21
C GLY A 9 35.98 11.00 -1.90
N GLN A 10 36.58 11.90 -1.12
CA GLN A 10 35.87 12.63 -0.05
C GLN A 10 34.89 13.64 -0.68
N PRO A 11 33.86 14.10 0.06
CA PRO A 11 32.59 14.56 -0.47
C PRO A 11 32.74 15.86 -1.26
N ASP A 12 32.14 15.92 -2.44
CA ASP A 12 32.04 17.16 -3.17
C ASP A 12 31.24 18.16 -2.33
N SER A 13 31.92 19.27 -2.09
CA SER A 13 31.48 20.49 -1.43
C SER A 13 30.03 20.85 -1.74
N PHE A 14 29.24 21.04 -0.67
CA PHE A 14 28.02 21.86 -0.70
C PHE A 14 28.36 23.21 -1.33
N THR A 15 28.06 23.35 -2.62
CA THR A 15 27.95 24.65 -3.29
C THR A 15 26.48 25.05 -3.13
N PRO A 16 26.17 26.24 -2.61
CA PRO A 16 24.78 26.68 -2.52
C PRO A 16 24.17 26.66 -3.93
N PRO A 17 22.95 26.12 -4.13
CA PRO A 17 22.32 26.12 -5.43
C PRO A 17 22.07 27.57 -5.86
N ILE A 18 22.76 27.92 -6.93
CA ILE A 18 22.61 29.18 -7.66
C ILE A 18 21.14 29.29 -8.12
N SER A 19 20.50 30.47 -8.05
CA SER A 19 19.15 30.64 -8.60
C SER A 19 19.12 30.22 -10.06
N THR A 20 18.05 29.60 -10.53
CA THR A 20 17.82 29.35 -11.97
C THR A 20 17.43 30.62 -12.72
N VAL A 21 17.22 31.74 -12.02
CA VAL A 21 16.85 33.02 -12.61
C VAL A 21 18.10 33.82 -12.95
N PRO A 22 18.40 34.04 -14.25
CA PRO A 22 19.50 34.89 -14.66
C PRO A 22 19.23 36.36 -14.31
N CYS A 23 20.31 37.13 -14.11
CA CYS A 23 20.29 38.58 -14.08
C CYS A 23 19.97 39.08 -15.50
N GLN A 24 18.69 39.34 -15.74
CA GLN A 24 18.18 39.82 -17.02
C GLN A 24 17.07 40.86 -16.81
N ASP A 25 16.85 41.69 -17.83
CA ASP A 25 15.65 42.52 -18.00
C ASP A 25 14.87 42.09 -19.26
N GLU A 26 13.92 42.91 -19.71
CA GLU A 26 13.10 42.61 -20.90
C GLU A 26 13.92 42.51 -22.19
N ASP A 27 15.05 43.21 -22.28
CA ASP A 27 15.80 43.41 -23.52
C ASP A 27 17.13 42.63 -23.55
N SER A 28 17.75 42.36 -22.38
CA SER A 28 19.08 41.75 -22.31
C SER A 28 19.31 40.82 -21.11
N VAL A 29 20.39 40.05 -21.20
CA VAL A 29 20.88 39.15 -20.13
C VAL A 29 22.35 39.45 -19.83
N GLU A 30 22.69 39.52 -18.54
CA GLU A 30 24.08 39.57 -18.11
C GLU A 30 24.74 38.19 -18.26
N LEU A 31 25.89 38.16 -18.92
CA LEU A 31 26.72 36.98 -19.12
C LEU A 31 28.03 37.10 -18.35
N ILE A 32 28.46 36.01 -17.71
CA ILE A 32 29.80 35.82 -17.18
C ILE A 32 30.64 35.08 -18.22
N ILE A 33 31.77 35.68 -18.59
CA ILE A 33 32.70 35.19 -19.61
C ILE A 33 34.01 34.83 -18.91
N GLY A 34 34.20 33.55 -18.61
CA GLY A 34 35.40 33.04 -17.95
C GLY A 34 36.60 32.98 -18.87
N VAL A 35 37.77 33.43 -18.42
CA VAL A 35 38.98 33.55 -19.25
C VAL A 35 40.17 32.83 -18.63
N SER A 36 41.04 32.25 -19.47
CA SER A 36 42.20 31.47 -19.00
C SER A 36 43.51 32.24 -19.04
N PHE A 37 43.65 33.11 -20.04
CA PHE A 37 44.80 33.97 -20.28
C PHE A 37 44.29 35.15 -21.10
N MET A 38 44.36 36.37 -20.57
CA MET A 38 43.89 37.57 -21.27
C MET A 38 45.03 38.58 -21.40
N ASP A 39 45.52 38.75 -22.63
CA ASP A 39 46.39 39.86 -22.99
C ASP A 39 45.56 41.02 -23.60
N GLU A 40 46.17 42.19 -23.74
CA GLU A 40 45.50 43.39 -24.27
C GLU A 40 44.87 43.15 -25.65
N LYS A 41 45.51 42.30 -26.47
CA LYS A 41 45.03 41.96 -27.82
C LYS A 41 43.78 41.09 -27.79
N ASN A 42 43.70 40.12 -26.89
CA ASN A 42 42.53 39.24 -26.75
C ASN A 42 41.40 39.96 -26.02
N TYR A 43 41.70 40.87 -25.09
CA TYR A 43 40.70 41.71 -24.44
C TYR A 43 39.95 42.57 -25.48
N GLU A 44 40.69 43.23 -26.37
CA GLU A 44 40.06 44.02 -27.45
C GLU A 44 39.23 43.18 -28.42
N LYS A 45 39.59 41.91 -28.65
CA LYS A 45 38.76 40.99 -29.45
C LYS A 45 37.48 40.57 -28.74
N VAL A 46 37.53 40.29 -27.44
CA VAL A 46 36.34 39.97 -26.65
C VAL A 46 35.40 41.18 -26.62
N ARG A 47 35.94 42.37 -26.37
CA ARG A 47 35.20 43.63 -26.41
C ARG A 47 34.56 43.89 -27.78
N ALA A 48 35.29 43.65 -28.88
CA ALA A 48 34.75 43.81 -30.23
C ALA A 48 33.62 42.82 -30.53
N LEU A 49 33.75 41.54 -30.16
CA LEU A 49 32.72 40.52 -30.39
C LEU A 49 31.46 40.77 -29.56
N ILE A 50 31.61 41.25 -28.32
CA ILE A 50 30.47 41.67 -27.49
C ILE A 50 29.77 42.87 -28.13
N ALA A 51 30.52 43.87 -28.60
CA ALA A 51 29.97 45.04 -29.29
C ALA A 51 29.30 44.71 -30.63
N GLU A 52 29.80 43.72 -31.40
CA GLU A 52 29.15 43.21 -32.62
C GLU A 52 27.76 42.60 -32.33
N GLY A 53 27.58 42.04 -31.13
CA GLY A 53 26.29 41.56 -30.63
C GLY A 53 25.46 42.64 -29.95
N ASN A 54 25.80 43.93 -30.09
CA ASN A 54 25.20 45.05 -29.36
C ASN A 54 25.28 44.93 -27.82
N GLY A 55 26.19 44.10 -27.29
CA GLY A 55 26.42 43.99 -25.85
C GLY A 55 27.43 45.00 -25.32
N VAL A 56 27.47 45.16 -23.99
CA VAL A 56 28.39 46.06 -23.29
C VAL A 56 29.01 45.33 -22.10
N ILE A 57 30.34 45.43 -21.95
CA ILE A 57 31.02 44.91 -20.75
C ILE A 57 30.65 45.82 -19.56
N THR A 58 30.04 45.23 -18.54
CA THR A 58 29.56 45.93 -17.34
C THR A 58 30.50 45.78 -16.16
N ASP A 59 31.25 44.67 -16.07
CA ASP A 59 32.18 44.43 -14.96
C ASP A 59 33.36 43.51 -15.33
N VAL A 60 34.37 43.47 -14.46
CA VAL A 60 35.64 42.76 -14.64
C VAL A 60 36.04 42.07 -13.34
N ILE A 61 36.14 40.73 -13.37
CA ILE A 61 36.50 39.91 -12.21
C ILE A 61 37.98 39.56 -12.30
N ALA A 62 38.78 40.04 -11.34
CA ALA A 62 40.22 39.78 -11.26
C ALA A 62 40.64 39.25 -9.88
N ALA A 63 41.65 38.38 -9.87
CA ALA A 63 42.29 37.89 -8.65
C ALA A 63 43.81 37.94 -8.81
N GLU A 64 44.53 38.47 -7.82
CA GLU A 64 46.00 38.60 -7.82
C GLU A 64 46.55 39.33 -9.07
N ASN A 65 45.84 40.37 -9.53
CA ASN A 65 46.12 41.13 -10.77
C ASN A 65 46.00 40.35 -12.09
N GLU A 66 45.41 39.15 -12.07
CA GLU A 66 45.04 38.41 -13.28
C GLU A 66 43.53 38.46 -13.51
N LEU A 67 43.14 38.76 -14.76
CA LEU A 67 41.74 38.69 -15.18
C LEU A 67 41.25 37.24 -15.14
N LYS A 68 40.12 37.02 -14.44
CA LYS A 68 39.48 35.69 -14.32
C LYS A 68 38.18 35.60 -15.11
N ALA A 69 37.39 36.67 -15.16
CA ALA A 69 36.19 36.74 -15.98
C ALA A 69 35.80 38.19 -16.33
N LEU A 70 34.94 38.34 -17.34
CA LEU A 70 34.26 39.59 -17.69
C LEU A 70 32.76 39.40 -17.51
N VAL A 71 32.06 40.45 -17.10
CA VAL A 71 30.59 40.49 -17.09
C VAL A 71 30.14 41.40 -18.21
N ALA A 72 29.21 40.94 -19.04
CA ALA A 72 28.69 41.72 -20.15
C ALA A 72 27.18 41.58 -20.26
N ASP A 73 26.52 42.71 -20.45
CA ASP A 73 25.11 42.79 -20.75
C ASP A 73 24.89 42.61 -22.25
N VAL A 74 24.09 41.62 -22.67
CA VAL A 74 23.95 41.21 -24.07
C VAL A 74 22.47 41.04 -24.42
N PRO A 75 21.96 41.68 -25.50
CA PRO A 75 20.58 41.51 -25.95
C PRO A 75 20.21 40.04 -26.21
N HIS A 76 19.01 39.62 -25.80
CA HIS A 76 18.56 38.22 -25.88
C HIS A 76 18.76 37.59 -27.28
N GLU A 77 18.46 38.36 -28.32
CA GLU A 77 18.58 37.98 -29.72
C GLU A 77 20.01 37.66 -30.20
N THR A 78 21.04 38.20 -29.53
CA THR A 78 22.44 38.04 -29.91
C THR A 78 23.25 37.17 -28.95
N VAL A 79 22.70 36.75 -27.81
CA VAL A 79 23.36 35.87 -26.82
C VAL A 79 23.98 34.64 -27.47
N SER A 80 23.20 33.93 -28.30
CA SER A 80 23.68 32.73 -29.00
C SER A 80 24.81 33.01 -29.98
N TYR A 81 24.82 34.19 -30.62
CA TYR A 81 25.90 34.63 -31.49
C TYR A 81 27.17 34.93 -30.68
N VAL A 82 27.06 35.78 -29.66
CA VAL A 82 28.19 36.20 -28.81
C VAL A 82 28.83 35.00 -28.12
N LYS A 83 28.03 34.14 -27.48
CA LYS A 83 28.50 32.91 -26.83
C LYS A 83 29.27 32.00 -27.79
N ARG A 84 28.71 31.73 -28.96
CA ARG A 84 29.34 30.85 -29.96
C ARG A 84 30.67 31.42 -30.43
N ARG A 85 30.73 32.71 -30.77
CA ARG A 85 31.95 33.35 -31.30
C ARG A 85 33.07 33.41 -30.27
N LEU A 86 32.75 33.71 -29.01
CA LEU A 86 33.75 33.73 -27.93
C LEU A 86 34.37 32.35 -27.70
N LEU A 87 33.57 31.28 -27.77
CA LEU A 87 34.03 29.90 -27.62
C LEU A 87 34.79 29.40 -28.86
N GLU A 88 34.29 29.65 -30.08
CA GLU A 88 34.93 29.24 -31.34
C GLU A 88 36.33 29.86 -31.53
N HIS A 89 36.53 31.11 -31.12
CA HIS A 89 37.82 31.80 -31.21
C HIS A 89 38.76 31.49 -30.03
N GLY A 90 38.33 30.64 -29.08
CA GLY A 90 39.10 30.30 -27.89
C GLY A 90 39.35 31.48 -26.95
N LEU A 91 38.49 32.50 -27.01
CA LEU A 91 38.60 33.72 -26.21
C LEU A 91 37.90 33.59 -24.84
N ALA A 92 36.99 32.63 -24.70
CA ALA A 92 36.35 32.27 -23.45
C ALA A 92 36.54 30.78 -23.14
N ARG A 93 36.74 30.45 -21.86
CA ARG A 93 36.70 29.07 -21.33
C ARG A 93 35.26 28.61 -21.13
N TYR A 94 34.42 29.51 -20.65
CA TYR A 94 32.99 29.31 -20.46
C TYR A 94 32.27 30.64 -20.68
N VAL A 95 31.00 30.54 -21.08
CA VAL A 95 30.07 31.67 -21.15
C VAL A 95 28.75 31.18 -20.57
N GLU A 96 28.36 31.77 -19.46
CA GLU A 96 27.18 31.41 -18.67
C GLU A 96 26.40 32.67 -18.30
N PRO A 97 25.08 32.59 -18.08
CA PRO A 97 24.35 33.72 -17.52
C PRO A 97 24.85 34.04 -16.11
N ASN A 98 24.91 35.33 -15.78
CA ASN A 98 25.05 35.78 -14.40
C ASN A 98 23.75 35.45 -13.67
N MET A 99 23.81 34.79 -12.52
CA MET A 99 22.64 34.26 -11.83
C MET A 99 22.37 35.03 -10.55
N ARG A 100 21.10 35.27 -10.24
CA ARG A 100 20.73 35.89 -8.96
C ARG A 100 21.06 34.92 -7.81
N LEU A 101 21.51 35.43 -6.67
CA LEU A 101 21.68 34.63 -5.45
C LEU A 101 20.75 35.17 -4.37
N LYS A 102 19.95 34.30 -3.72
CA LYS A 102 19.05 34.67 -2.62
C LYS A 102 19.70 34.28 -1.29
N ILE A 103 19.68 35.18 -0.30
CA ILE A 103 20.09 34.87 1.07
C ILE A 103 19.03 33.91 1.65
N THR A 104 19.44 32.75 2.15
CA THR A 104 18.55 31.72 2.70
C THR A 104 18.32 31.92 4.20
N THR A 105 17.07 31.80 4.65
CA THR A 105 16.67 31.76 6.06
C THR A 105 17.09 30.41 6.66
N VAL A 106 18.00 30.42 7.62
CA VAL A 106 18.45 29.22 8.34
C VAL A 106 17.99 29.36 9.80
N PRO A 107 17.18 28.41 10.33
CA PRO A 107 16.78 28.45 11.74
C PRO A 107 17.98 28.46 12.69
N ASN A 108 17.85 29.16 13.81
CA ASN A 108 18.89 29.25 14.83
C ASN A 108 18.83 28.12 15.88
N ASP A 109 17.88 27.19 15.73
CA ASP A 109 17.58 26.09 16.64
C ASP A 109 18.74 25.09 16.73
N PRO A 110 19.24 24.73 17.93
CA PRO A 110 20.42 23.87 18.08
C PRO A 110 20.33 22.51 17.36
N GLY A 111 19.12 21.92 17.28
CA GLY A 111 18.85 20.65 16.60
C GLY A 111 18.84 20.73 15.06
N TRP A 112 18.77 21.92 14.47
CA TRP A 112 18.69 22.11 13.00
C TRP A 112 19.88 21.50 12.24
N ARG A 113 21.09 21.53 12.81
CA ARG A 113 22.32 21.07 12.13
C ARG A 113 22.33 19.58 11.81
N GLY A 114 21.50 18.77 12.47
CA GLY A 114 21.37 17.32 12.24
C GLY A 114 20.08 16.87 11.54
N LYS A 115 19.15 17.79 11.22
CA LYS A 115 17.82 17.44 10.67
C LYS A 115 17.87 17.13 9.17
N TRP A 116 18.23 15.90 8.82
CA TRP A 116 18.27 15.46 7.43
C TRP A 116 16.88 15.50 6.76
N GLY A 117 15.81 15.13 7.50
CA GLY A 117 14.44 15.04 6.95
C GLY A 117 13.91 16.36 6.42
N LEU A 118 14.00 17.45 7.20
CA LEU A 118 13.56 18.78 6.77
C LEU A 118 14.35 19.31 5.57
N ARG A 119 15.65 18.99 5.50
CA ARG A 119 16.48 19.34 4.34
C ARG A 119 16.10 18.53 3.11
N LYS A 120 15.72 17.27 3.29
CA LYS A 120 15.34 16.36 2.21
C LYS A 120 14.05 16.79 1.51
N ILE A 121 13.12 17.40 2.25
CA ILE A 121 11.91 18.00 1.70
C ILE A 121 12.10 19.48 1.29
N TRP A 122 13.32 20.03 1.35
CA TRP A 122 13.62 21.42 0.99
C TRP A 122 12.89 22.48 1.84
N ALA A 123 12.63 22.20 3.12
CA ALA A 123 11.93 23.13 4.02
C ALA A 123 12.70 24.45 4.21
N ASP A 124 14.04 24.42 4.27
CA ASP A 124 14.89 25.61 4.36
C ASP A 124 14.75 26.58 3.19
N TYR A 125 14.39 26.06 2.02
CA TYR A 125 14.09 26.90 0.87
C TYR A 125 12.66 27.44 0.93
N ALA A 126 11.70 26.59 1.33
CA ALA A 126 10.29 26.96 1.48
C ALA A 126 10.11 28.14 2.45
N TRP A 127 10.87 28.18 3.55
CA TRP A 127 10.83 29.26 4.55
C TRP A 127 11.25 30.64 4.03
N ASN A 128 11.87 30.71 2.85
CA ASN A 128 12.11 31.98 2.17
C ASN A 128 10.88 32.54 1.45
N THR A 129 9.79 31.76 1.41
CA THR A 129 8.50 32.08 0.80
C THR A 129 7.43 32.19 1.87
N THR A 130 7.30 31.18 2.74
CA THR A 130 6.44 31.21 3.92
C THR A 130 6.99 30.29 5.00
N THR A 131 6.87 30.69 6.26
CA THR A 131 7.20 29.84 7.43
C THR A 131 5.96 29.18 8.04
N GLY A 132 4.78 29.40 7.44
CA GLY A 132 3.49 29.10 8.04
C GLY A 132 2.74 30.38 8.43
N ASP A 133 1.43 30.26 8.57
CA ASP A 133 0.54 31.32 9.05
C ASP A 133 -0.22 30.81 10.29
N PRO A 134 -0.29 31.60 11.38
CA PRO A 134 -1.01 31.21 12.59
C PRO A 134 -2.53 31.03 12.42
N SER A 135 -3.10 31.43 11.28
CA SER A 135 -4.49 31.12 10.94
C SER A 135 -4.70 29.67 10.50
N VAL A 136 -3.65 28.97 10.06
CA VAL A 136 -3.73 27.56 9.67
C VAL A 136 -3.58 26.68 10.91
N VAL A 137 -4.60 25.85 11.16
CA VAL A 137 -4.71 24.97 12.32
C VAL A 137 -4.53 23.51 11.91
N ILE A 138 -3.56 22.85 12.55
CA ILE A 138 -3.24 21.42 12.39
C ILE A 138 -3.71 20.70 13.65
N ALA A 139 -4.75 19.88 13.55
CA ALA A 139 -5.15 18.98 14.62
C ALA A 139 -4.27 17.74 14.64
N ILE A 140 -3.67 17.47 15.79
CA ILE A 140 -2.91 16.25 16.07
C ILE A 140 -3.83 15.31 16.84
N VAL A 141 -4.47 14.37 16.13
CA VAL A 141 -5.35 13.36 16.72
C VAL A 141 -4.50 12.15 17.09
N ASP A 142 -4.02 12.10 18.33
CA ASP A 142 -2.99 11.16 18.78
C ASP A 142 -3.04 10.92 20.31
N THR A 143 -1.93 10.55 20.96
CA THR A 143 -1.84 10.29 22.42
C THR A 143 -1.91 11.53 23.30
N GLY A 144 -2.22 12.70 22.71
CA GLY A 144 -2.14 14.01 23.34
C GLY A 144 -0.91 14.79 22.91
N VAL A 145 -0.78 16.02 23.39
CA VAL A 145 0.38 16.88 23.13
C VAL A 145 0.85 17.47 24.45
N ASP A 146 2.15 17.46 24.71
CA ASP A 146 2.77 18.27 25.75
C ASP A 146 2.68 19.76 25.37
N TRP A 147 1.49 20.33 25.57
CA TRP A 147 1.11 21.67 25.15
C TRP A 147 1.86 22.76 25.92
N ASN A 148 2.56 22.43 27.01
CA ASN A 148 3.40 23.37 27.74
C ASN A 148 4.88 23.28 27.38
N HIS A 149 5.27 22.31 26.53
CA HIS A 149 6.63 22.13 26.05
C HIS A 149 7.17 23.46 25.47
N PRO A 150 8.36 23.96 25.89
CA PRO A 150 8.90 25.26 25.48
C PRO A 150 8.98 25.49 23.97
N ASP A 151 9.15 24.39 23.23
CA ASP A 151 9.27 24.37 21.77
C ASP A 151 7.93 24.22 21.03
N LEU A 152 6.81 24.06 21.76
CA LEU A 152 5.46 23.92 21.21
C LEU A 152 4.49 24.99 21.73
N ALA A 153 4.64 25.44 22.97
CA ALA A 153 3.65 26.24 23.69
C ALA A 153 3.17 27.50 22.95
N ALA A 154 4.05 28.16 22.18
CA ALA A 154 3.66 29.34 21.40
C ALA A 154 2.80 29.01 20.17
N ASN A 155 2.86 27.77 19.69
CA ASN A 155 2.12 27.26 18.55
C ASN A 155 0.89 26.45 18.95
N ILE A 156 0.62 26.22 20.24
CA ILE A 156 -0.65 25.60 20.65
C ILE A 156 -1.82 26.51 20.28
N TRP A 157 -2.83 25.88 19.68
CA TRP A 157 -4.10 26.50 19.33
C TRP A 157 -4.83 26.93 20.61
N ASN A 158 -5.52 28.06 20.52
CA ASN A 158 -6.27 28.60 21.64
C ASN A 158 -7.71 28.86 21.17
N ASN A 159 -8.68 28.08 21.68
CA ASN A 159 -10.09 28.38 21.51
C ASN A 159 -10.38 29.73 22.18
N THR A 160 -10.62 30.76 21.36
CA THR A 160 -10.88 32.12 21.86
C THR A 160 -12.31 32.33 22.32
N ASP A 161 -13.19 31.37 22.04
CA ASP A 161 -14.59 31.42 22.44
C ASP A 161 -14.81 30.88 23.88
N GLU A 162 -13.78 30.25 24.46
CA GLU A 162 -13.75 29.75 25.85
C GLU A 162 -13.08 30.70 26.85
N ILE A 163 -13.60 30.74 28.09
CA ILE A 163 -12.95 31.42 29.22
C ILE A 163 -12.31 30.39 30.15
N ALA A 164 -11.00 30.19 29.98
CA ALA A 164 -10.21 29.22 30.73
C ALA A 164 -10.50 29.15 32.25
N GLY A 165 -10.97 27.98 32.69
CA GLY A 165 -11.11 27.60 34.09
C GLY A 165 -12.34 28.18 34.76
N ASN A 166 -13.36 28.57 34.00
CA ASN A 166 -14.63 29.03 34.55
C ASN A 166 -15.63 27.88 34.78
N HIS A 167 -15.33 26.67 34.28
CA HIS A 167 -16.16 25.47 34.35
C HIS A 167 -17.51 25.60 33.64
N VAL A 168 -17.53 26.36 32.56
CA VAL A 168 -18.66 26.59 31.67
C VAL A 168 -18.22 26.28 30.25
N ASP A 169 -19.10 25.66 29.48
CA ASP A 169 -19.00 25.55 28.02
C ASP A 169 -19.53 26.88 27.45
N ASP A 170 -18.63 27.81 27.13
CA ASP A 170 -18.94 29.20 26.77
C ASP A 170 -19.35 29.32 25.29
N ASP A 171 -18.82 28.46 24.42
CA ASP A 171 -19.14 28.41 23.00
C ASP A 171 -20.35 27.50 22.68
N GLY A 172 -20.76 26.65 23.61
CA GLY A 172 -21.91 25.76 23.51
C GLY A 172 -21.66 24.53 22.64
N ASN A 173 -20.39 24.16 22.42
CA ASN A 173 -19.98 23.03 21.60
C ASN A 173 -20.09 21.67 22.35
N GLY A 174 -20.37 21.69 23.66
CA GLY A 174 -20.51 20.53 24.52
C GLY A 174 -19.26 20.15 25.31
N PHE A 175 -18.17 20.91 25.20
CA PHE A 175 -16.86 20.65 25.79
C PHE A 175 -16.44 21.80 26.71
N VAL A 176 -16.57 21.57 28.03
CA VAL A 176 -16.31 22.61 29.04
C VAL A 176 -14.82 22.95 29.14
N ASP A 177 -14.45 24.23 28.98
CA ASP A 177 -13.07 24.72 29.12
C ASP A 177 -12.07 24.08 28.10
N ASP A 178 -12.48 23.80 26.86
CA ASP A 178 -11.68 23.14 25.79
C ASP A 178 -10.64 24.06 25.10
N VAL A 179 -10.01 24.93 25.89
CA VAL A 179 -9.17 26.07 25.47
C VAL A 179 -8.05 25.71 24.49
N ARG A 180 -7.56 24.47 24.47
CA ARG A 180 -6.40 24.03 23.66
C ARG A 180 -6.65 22.73 22.88
N GLY A 181 -7.90 22.31 22.87
CA GLY A 181 -8.33 20.98 22.43
C GLY A 181 -8.87 20.15 23.60
N TRP A 182 -9.07 18.85 23.36
CA TRP A 182 -9.86 17.99 24.25
C TRP A 182 -9.25 16.58 24.40
N ASP A 183 -9.49 15.96 25.55
CA ASP A 183 -9.19 14.55 25.82
C ASP A 183 -10.44 13.67 25.71
N PHE A 184 -10.45 12.80 24.71
CA PHE A 184 -11.52 11.85 24.46
C PHE A 184 -11.35 10.52 25.18
N VAL A 185 -10.22 10.25 25.84
CA VAL A 185 -9.94 8.91 26.36
C VAL A 185 -10.81 8.56 27.57
N ASP A 186 -11.61 7.50 27.46
CA ASP A 186 -12.31 6.87 28.58
C ASP A 186 -12.18 5.34 28.63
N THR A 187 -10.98 4.84 28.29
CA THR A 187 -10.73 3.40 28.16
C THR A 187 -11.09 2.60 29.42
N SER A 188 -11.66 1.41 29.21
CA SER A 188 -11.85 0.43 30.29
C SER A 188 -10.58 -0.40 30.58
N ALA A 189 -9.57 -0.36 29.70
CA ALA A 189 -8.36 -1.17 29.78
C ALA A 189 -7.36 -0.72 30.86
N SER A 190 -6.40 -1.58 31.23
CA SER A 190 -5.35 -1.18 32.18
C SER A 190 -4.40 -0.15 31.55
N VAL A 191 -4.21 0.97 32.24
CA VAL A 191 -3.34 2.08 31.80
C VAL A 191 -2.00 2.10 32.56
N TYR A 192 -1.03 2.83 32.02
CA TYR A 192 0.28 3.02 32.67
C TYR A 192 0.14 3.79 34.01
N PRO A 193 0.99 3.53 35.03
CA PRO A 193 0.94 4.31 36.27
C PRO A 193 1.15 5.81 36.03
N GLY A 194 0.16 6.63 36.38
CA GLY A 194 0.19 8.08 36.20
C GLY A 194 -0.64 8.57 35.00
N GLU A 195 -1.05 7.67 34.11
CA GLU A 195 -2.01 7.96 33.04
C GLU A 195 -3.39 8.27 33.63
N ASP A 196 -4.07 9.25 33.05
CA ASP A 196 -5.41 9.72 33.39
C ASP A 196 -6.50 9.32 32.37
N GLY A 197 -6.21 8.39 31.46
CA GLY A 197 -7.11 7.92 30.39
C GLY A 197 -8.35 7.13 30.84
N LYS A 198 -9.06 7.59 31.87
CA LYS A 198 -10.29 7.00 32.43
C LYS A 198 -11.48 7.93 32.36
N VAL A 199 -11.24 9.21 32.08
CA VAL A 199 -12.25 10.25 32.10
C VAL A 199 -11.91 11.23 31.00
N ARG A 200 -12.87 11.47 30.11
CA ARG A 200 -12.79 12.56 29.13
C ARG A 200 -12.78 13.89 29.86
N ASP A 201 -11.86 14.76 29.52
CA ASP A 201 -11.75 16.09 30.12
C ASP A 201 -11.02 17.08 29.19
N ASN A 202 -10.76 18.27 29.73
CA ASN A 202 -10.15 19.38 29.00
C ASN A 202 -8.62 19.43 29.10
N ASP A 203 -7.97 18.33 29.47
CA ASP A 203 -6.51 18.23 29.53
C ASP A 203 -5.96 17.24 28.48
N PRO A 204 -5.72 17.70 27.23
CA PRO A 204 -5.14 16.86 26.18
C PRO A 204 -3.63 16.62 26.35
N MET A 205 -3.13 16.57 27.59
CA MET A 205 -1.73 16.33 27.91
C MET A 205 -1.30 14.94 27.41
N ASP A 206 -0.11 14.87 26.82
CA ASP A 206 0.47 13.60 26.39
C ASP A 206 1.09 12.87 27.59
N PHE A 207 0.96 11.55 27.63
CA PHE A 207 1.64 10.70 28.62
C PHE A 207 2.50 9.61 27.96
N HIS A 208 2.29 9.36 26.67
CA HIS A 208 3.05 8.39 25.88
C HIS A 208 4.27 9.05 25.22
N GLY A 209 4.08 10.25 24.65
CA GLY A 209 5.12 11.03 23.97
C GLY A 209 5.01 11.03 22.44
N HIS A 210 4.13 10.20 21.86
CA HIS A 210 4.04 10.02 20.40
C HIS A 210 3.32 11.19 19.72
N GLY A 211 2.21 11.65 20.29
CA GLY A 211 1.50 12.83 19.78
C GLY A 211 2.33 14.11 19.91
N THR A 212 3.07 14.27 21.02
CA THR A 212 4.04 15.36 21.18
C THR A 212 5.14 15.33 20.10
N HIS A 213 5.60 14.13 19.72
CA HIS A 213 6.58 13.95 18.63
C HIS A 213 6.03 14.39 17.29
N CYS A 214 4.81 13.96 16.98
CA CYS A 214 4.10 14.35 15.76
C CYS A 214 3.85 15.86 15.70
N ALA A 215 3.40 16.47 16.80
CA ALA A 215 3.18 17.91 16.93
C ALA A 215 4.46 18.71 16.63
N GLY A 216 5.61 18.28 17.16
CA GLY A 216 6.89 18.94 16.90
C GLY A 216 7.37 18.82 15.46
N ILE A 217 7.08 17.71 14.77
CA ILE A 217 7.40 17.56 13.34
C ILE A 217 6.56 18.55 12.52
N ALA A 218 5.26 18.66 12.81
CA ALA A 218 4.36 19.54 12.08
C ALA A 218 4.69 21.04 12.30
N SER A 219 4.78 21.47 13.57
CA SER A 219 4.86 22.89 13.93
C SER A 219 5.61 23.19 15.24
N ALA A 220 6.75 22.57 15.54
CA ALA A 220 7.64 23.11 16.57
C ALA A 220 8.09 24.53 16.21
N VAL A 221 8.14 25.41 17.22
CA VAL A 221 8.38 26.84 17.07
C VAL A 221 9.76 27.07 16.46
N GLY A 222 9.80 27.54 15.22
CA GLY A 222 11.07 27.79 14.55
C GLY A 222 11.75 29.07 15.02
N ASN A 223 13.09 29.08 14.99
CA ASN A 223 13.94 30.24 15.23
C ASN A 223 13.80 30.84 16.65
N ASN A 224 13.46 30.00 17.64
CA ASN A 224 13.36 30.39 19.04
C ASN A 224 14.67 30.12 19.83
N GLY A 225 15.65 29.43 19.21
CA GLY A 225 16.94 29.11 19.79
C GLY A 225 16.90 27.91 20.74
N LEU A 226 15.83 27.12 20.72
CA LEU A 226 15.61 25.93 21.53
C LEU A 226 15.55 24.69 20.62
N GLY A 227 15.72 23.52 21.23
CA GLY A 227 15.30 22.24 20.65
C GLY A 227 15.43 22.06 19.14
N VAL A 228 14.27 21.91 18.51
CA VAL A 228 14.05 21.59 17.11
C VAL A 228 13.21 22.66 16.42
N CYS A 229 13.02 22.55 15.11
CA CYS A 229 11.98 23.26 14.38
C CYS A 229 11.08 22.25 13.68
N GLY A 230 9.81 22.63 13.52
CA GLY A 230 8.84 21.90 12.71
C GLY A 230 8.97 22.24 11.23
N VAL A 231 8.14 21.60 10.40
CA VAL A 231 8.00 21.97 8.98
C VAL A 231 7.43 23.38 8.86
N THR A 232 6.47 23.74 9.72
CA THR A 232 6.00 25.12 9.93
C THR A 232 6.57 25.68 11.23
N TRP A 233 6.68 27.00 11.34
CA TRP A 233 7.27 27.68 12.51
C TRP A 233 6.23 28.29 13.45
N ASN A 234 5.02 28.54 12.96
CA ASN A 234 4.01 29.37 13.62
C ASN A 234 2.55 28.95 13.34
N CYS A 235 2.31 27.91 12.54
CA CYS A 235 0.97 27.32 12.39
C CYS A 235 0.49 26.75 13.73
N LYS A 236 -0.82 26.73 13.95
CA LYS A 236 -1.37 26.31 15.24
C LYS A 236 -1.57 24.81 15.34
N ILE A 237 -1.30 24.27 16.52
CA ILE A 237 -1.50 22.86 16.86
C ILE A 237 -2.73 22.76 17.77
N MET A 238 -3.80 22.15 17.27
CA MET A 238 -4.93 21.74 18.10
C MET A 238 -4.61 20.38 18.71
N ALA A 239 -4.51 20.32 20.04
CA ALA A 239 -4.14 19.10 20.76
C ALA A 239 -5.40 18.24 20.98
N VAL A 240 -5.54 17.15 20.22
CA VAL A 240 -6.73 16.29 20.30
C VAL A 240 -6.29 14.90 20.76
N ARG A 241 -6.48 14.61 22.04
CA ARG A 241 -6.07 13.34 22.61
C ARG A 241 -7.16 12.29 22.39
N ALA A 242 -6.83 11.27 21.60
CA ALA A 242 -7.66 10.09 21.34
C ALA A 242 -6.98 8.79 21.77
N GLY A 243 -5.72 8.88 22.21
CA GLY A 243 -4.91 7.73 22.61
C GLY A 243 -4.34 7.84 24.01
N TYR A 244 -3.99 6.69 24.57
CA TYR A 244 -3.48 6.53 25.93
C TYR A 244 -2.29 5.58 25.98
N LYS A 245 -1.50 5.69 27.05
CA LYS A 245 -0.42 4.74 27.36
C LYS A 245 -0.97 3.51 28.08
N GLY A 246 -0.87 2.36 27.43
CA GLY A 246 -1.20 1.08 28.03
C GLY A 246 -0.24 0.68 29.13
N SER A 247 -0.65 -0.29 29.96
CA SER A 247 0.18 -0.81 31.06
C SER A 247 1.53 -1.43 30.63
N ASP A 248 1.69 -1.76 29.34
CA ASP A 248 2.93 -2.24 28.73
C ASP A 248 3.82 -1.11 28.20
N GLY A 249 3.36 0.14 28.28
CA GLY A 249 4.08 1.34 27.86
C GLY A 249 3.80 1.78 26.43
N ASN A 250 3.02 1.03 25.65
CA ASN A 250 2.67 1.36 24.26
C ASN A 250 1.47 2.32 24.19
N GLY A 251 1.35 3.04 23.07
CA GLY A 251 0.19 3.88 22.75
C GLY A 251 -0.95 3.06 22.15
N TYR A 252 -2.19 3.32 22.59
CA TYR A 252 -3.41 2.69 22.10
C TYR A 252 -4.50 3.72 21.87
N LEU A 253 -5.38 3.48 20.89
CA LEU A 253 -6.57 4.28 20.62
C LEU A 253 -7.80 3.37 20.60
N GLU A 254 -8.94 3.91 21.01
CA GLU A 254 -10.27 3.28 20.86
C GLU A 254 -11.03 3.95 19.70
N LEU A 255 -11.84 3.18 18.98
CA LEU A 255 -12.44 3.63 17.71
C LEU A 255 -13.43 4.78 17.90
N ASP A 256 -14.20 4.76 18.97
CA ASP A 256 -15.14 5.80 19.34
C ASP A 256 -14.45 7.10 19.76
N ASP A 257 -13.35 7.00 20.49
CA ASP A 257 -12.53 8.17 20.87
C ASP A 257 -11.87 8.80 19.66
N ALA A 258 -11.27 7.98 18.77
CA ALA A 258 -10.67 8.45 17.54
C ALA A 258 -11.71 9.09 16.58
N ALA A 259 -12.91 8.51 16.47
CA ALA A 259 -13.99 9.09 15.66
C ALA A 259 -14.46 10.43 16.23
N ALA A 260 -14.70 10.50 17.55
CA ALA A 260 -15.12 11.72 18.22
C ALA A 260 -14.06 12.83 18.10
N ALA A 261 -12.79 12.48 18.22
CA ALA A 261 -11.66 13.39 18.06
C ALA A 261 -11.56 13.98 16.64
N ILE A 262 -11.77 13.17 15.59
CA ILE A 262 -11.78 13.65 14.20
C ILE A 262 -12.94 14.64 13.98
N ILE A 263 -14.13 14.33 14.48
CA ILE A 263 -15.31 15.20 14.38
C ILE A 263 -15.07 16.51 15.13
N TYR A 264 -14.57 16.43 16.37
CA TYR A 264 -14.24 17.59 17.19
C TYR A 264 -13.24 18.53 16.51
N ALA A 265 -12.18 17.96 15.91
CA ALA A 265 -11.19 18.73 15.20
C ALA A 265 -11.80 19.51 14.02
N ALA A 266 -12.67 18.85 13.25
CA ALA A 266 -13.38 19.49 12.14
C ALA A 266 -14.36 20.58 12.62
N ASP A 267 -15.15 20.31 13.66
CA ASP A 267 -16.12 21.26 14.22
C ASP A 267 -15.46 22.51 14.80
N ASN A 268 -14.25 22.36 15.35
CA ASN A 268 -13.43 23.47 15.87
C ASN A 268 -12.55 24.14 14.81
N GLY A 269 -12.76 23.83 13.52
CA GLY A 269 -12.15 24.52 12.40
C GLY A 269 -10.68 24.17 12.16
N ALA A 270 -10.26 22.92 12.45
CA ALA A 270 -8.96 22.45 11.99
C ALA A 270 -8.92 22.38 10.45
N ASP A 271 -7.96 23.05 9.82
CA ASP A 271 -7.75 22.97 8.38
C ASP A 271 -7.17 21.61 7.97
N ILE A 272 -6.34 21.03 8.83
CA ILE A 272 -5.63 19.76 8.59
C ILE A 272 -5.77 18.85 9.82
N ILE A 273 -6.15 17.60 9.61
CA ILE A 273 -6.24 16.56 10.64
C ILE A 273 -5.18 15.49 10.36
N SER A 274 -4.22 15.35 11.27
CA SER A 274 -3.11 14.40 11.16
C SER A 274 -3.33 13.20 12.08
N CYS A 275 -3.43 12.00 11.49
CA CYS A 275 -3.69 10.73 12.18
C CYS A 275 -2.49 9.78 12.02
N SER A 276 -1.58 9.77 12.98
CA SER A 276 -0.37 8.92 12.96
C SER A 276 -0.60 7.50 13.51
N TRP A 277 -1.76 6.93 13.20
CA TRP A 277 -2.25 5.64 13.69
C TRP A 277 -3.09 4.95 12.60
N GLY A 278 -3.36 3.65 12.78
CA GLY A 278 -4.28 2.95 11.90
C GLY A 278 -4.58 1.52 12.32
N SER A 279 -5.58 0.93 11.66
CA SER A 279 -6.03 -0.45 11.85
C SER A 279 -6.23 -1.12 10.49
N TYR A 280 -6.00 -2.43 10.43
CA TYR A 280 -6.24 -3.22 9.21
C TYR A 280 -7.69 -3.65 9.05
N GLU A 281 -8.50 -3.41 10.08
CA GLU A 281 -9.94 -3.60 10.04
C GLU A 281 -10.62 -2.29 9.64
N ASP A 282 -11.46 -2.34 8.59
CA ASP A 282 -12.33 -1.24 8.19
C ASP A 282 -13.37 -0.99 9.29
N SER A 283 -13.60 0.28 9.62
CA SER A 283 -14.49 0.69 10.70
C SER A 283 -15.45 1.77 10.21
N GLN A 284 -16.75 1.45 10.21
CA GLN A 284 -17.79 2.37 9.77
C GLN A 284 -17.77 3.69 10.56
N ILE A 285 -17.54 3.66 11.88
CA ILE A 285 -17.54 4.89 12.69
C ILE A 285 -16.36 5.81 12.35
N ILE A 286 -15.20 5.25 12.02
CA ILE A 286 -14.06 6.05 11.57
C ILE A 286 -14.30 6.57 10.16
N ARG A 287 -14.90 5.75 9.27
CA ARG A 287 -15.28 6.17 7.92
C ARG A 287 -16.25 7.35 7.97
N ASP A 288 -17.31 7.26 8.77
CA ASP A 288 -18.30 8.32 8.94
C ASP A 288 -17.66 9.61 9.48
N ALA A 289 -16.72 9.50 10.43
CA ALA A 289 -15.99 10.67 10.96
C ALA A 289 -15.06 11.30 9.93
N VAL A 290 -14.36 10.48 9.14
CA VAL A 290 -13.48 10.92 8.05
C VAL A 290 -14.31 11.62 6.96
N GLU A 291 -15.44 11.04 6.56
CA GLU A 291 -16.36 11.64 5.59
C GLU A 291 -16.92 12.97 6.11
N TYR A 292 -17.31 13.03 7.38
CA TYR A 292 -17.78 14.26 8.02
C TYR A 292 -16.70 15.36 8.00
N ALA A 293 -15.48 15.06 8.44
CA ALA A 293 -14.38 16.03 8.46
C ALA A 293 -13.97 16.47 7.06
N TYR A 294 -14.00 15.54 6.10
CA TYR A 294 -13.77 15.84 4.69
C TYR A 294 -14.84 16.81 4.17
N ASP A 295 -16.13 16.53 4.40
CA ASP A 295 -17.23 17.41 4.00
C ASP A 295 -17.22 18.78 4.70
N ALA A 296 -16.69 18.85 5.92
CA ALA A 296 -16.44 20.09 6.64
C ALA A 296 -15.26 20.92 6.07
N GLY A 297 -14.48 20.35 5.15
CA GLY A 297 -13.39 21.03 4.44
C GLY A 297 -11.99 20.73 4.98
N ALA A 298 -11.84 19.85 5.98
CA ALA A 298 -10.53 19.52 6.54
C ALA A 298 -9.73 18.58 5.63
N LEU A 299 -8.42 18.80 5.54
CA LEU A 299 -7.49 17.89 4.87
C LEU A 299 -7.05 16.78 5.83
N LEU A 300 -7.39 15.53 5.50
CA LEU A 300 -7.00 14.38 6.33
C LEU A 300 -5.70 13.75 5.81
N VAL A 301 -4.76 13.51 6.73
CA VAL A 301 -3.46 12.89 6.45
C VAL A 301 -3.24 11.76 7.45
N ALA A 302 -2.91 10.55 6.98
CA ALA A 302 -2.73 9.41 7.88
C ALA A 302 -1.58 8.48 7.49
N ALA A 303 -1.03 7.81 8.50
CA ALA A 303 0.12 6.92 8.37
C ALA A 303 -0.24 5.63 7.62
N ALA A 304 0.62 5.21 6.68
CA ALA A 304 0.43 3.96 5.94
C ALA A 304 0.68 2.68 6.77
N GLY A 305 1.35 2.76 7.93
CA GLY A 305 1.67 1.61 8.76
C GLY A 305 3.06 1.02 8.53
N ASN A 306 3.46 0.13 9.42
CA ASN A 306 4.86 -0.24 9.66
C ASN A 306 5.11 -1.76 9.64
N ASP A 307 4.33 -2.51 8.86
CA ASP A 307 4.35 -3.99 8.85
C ASP A 307 4.91 -4.60 7.55
N MET A 308 5.42 -3.76 6.63
CA MET A 308 5.99 -4.17 5.33
C MET A 308 5.04 -5.05 4.50
N ARG A 309 3.79 -4.60 4.35
CA ARG A 309 2.77 -5.32 3.56
C ARG A 309 1.90 -4.40 2.72
N ASP A 310 1.12 -5.01 1.84
CA ASP A 310 0.22 -4.34 0.89
C ASP A 310 -1.25 -4.27 1.30
N ASP A 311 -1.61 -4.87 2.44
CA ASP A 311 -2.92 -4.76 3.05
C ASP A 311 -3.27 -3.29 3.35
N LYS A 312 -4.50 -2.87 3.02
CA LYS A 312 -5.03 -1.54 3.33
C LYS A 312 -5.05 -1.30 4.85
N LEU A 313 -4.51 -0.16 5.29
CA LEU A 313 -4.59 0.32 6.67
C LEU A 313 -5.53 1.54 6.72
N TYR A 314 -6.49 1.56 7.64
CA TYR A 314 -7.46 2.64 7.81
C TYR A 314 -7.11 3.50 9.04
N PRO A 315 -7.26 4.83 8.98
CA PRO A 315 -8.01 5.57 7.96
C PRO A 315 -7.22 5.90 6.69
N ALA A 316 -5.92 5.65 6.63
CA ALA A 316 -5.07 6.04 5.50
C ALA A 316 -5.58 5.55 4.14
N ALA A 317 -6.14 4.34 4.05
CA ALA A 317 -6.66 3.77 2.82
C ALA A 317 -8.10 4.21 2.44
N TYR A 318 -8.70 5.15 3.17
CA TYR A 318 -9.94 5.80 2.71
C TYR A 318 -9.64 6.84 1.65
N ASP A 319 -10.51 6.95 0.64
CA ASP A 319 -10.27 7.81 -0.53
C ASP A 319 -10.14 9.30 -0.17
N GLN A 320 -10.77 9.73 0.91
CA GLN A 320 -10.73 11.10 1.47
C GLN A 320 -9.39 11.46 2.14
N VAL A 321 -8.53 10.48 2.42
CA VAL A 321 -7.34 10.63 3.26
C VAL A 321 -6.06 10.51 2.43
N ILE A 322 -5.09 11.38 2.69
CA ILE A 322 -3.73 11.24 2.15
C ILE A 322 -3.01 10.15 2.94
N ALA A 323 -2.77 8.99 2.31
CA ALA A 323 -1.96 7.92 2.88
C ALA A 323 -0.45 8.22 2.73
N VAL A 324 0.29 8.18 3.85
CA VAL A 324 1.70 8.57 3.88
C VAL A 324 2.63 7.41 4.19
N SER A 325 3.49 7.05 3.24
CA SER A 325 4.58 6.09 3.42
C SER A 325 5.87 6.77 3.91
N ALA A 326 6.81 5.96 4.44
CA ALA A 326 8.05 6.48 5.04
C ALA A 326 9.28 6.24 4.16
N THR A 327 10.17 7.24 4.08
CA THR A 327 11.49 7.14 3.45
C THR A 327 12.63 7.28 4.45
N ASN A 328 13.80 6.78 4.10
CA ASN A 328 15.05 7.02 4.82
C ASN A 328 15.90 8.14 4.16
N GLU A 329 17.07 8.43 4.75
CA GLU A 329 17.98 9.49 4.28
C GLU A 329 18.52 9.29 2.86
N LEU A 330 18.44 8.07 2.32
CA LEU A 330 18.90 7.70 0.99
C LEU A 330 17.77 7.71 -0.06
N ASP A 331 16.58 8.21 0.30
CA ASP A 331 15.38 8.18 -0.54
C ASP A 331 15.00 6.77 -0.97
N LYS A 332 15.20 5.82 -0.04
CA LYS A 332 14.67 4.47 -0.16
C LYS A 332 13.44 4.33 0.72
N PRO A 333 12.52 3.41 0.36
CA PRO A 333 11.42 3.07 1.25
C PRO A 333 12.00 2.62 2.60
N ALA A 334 11.41 3.07 3.70
CA ALA A 334 11.80 2.59 5.01
C ALA A 334 11.57 1.08 5.10
N TRP A 335 12.42 0.35 5.80
CA TRP A 335 12.39 -1.13 5.81
C TRP A 335 11.11 -1.72 6.41
N PHE A 336 10.31 -0.89 7.10
CA PHE A 336 9.04 -1.26 7.71
C PHE A 336 7.82 -0.73 6.96
N THR A 337 7.97 0.20 6.01
CA THR A 337 6.80 0.91 5.46
C THR A 337 5.87 -0.04 4.72
N ASN A 338 4.57 0.08 4.97
CA ASN A 338 3.58 -0.50 4.08
C ASN A 338 3.62 0.18 2.71
N PHE A 339 3.08 -0.52 1.71
CA PHE A 339 3.10 -0.13 0.30
C PHE A 339 1.76 -0.53 -0.35
N GLY A 340 1.42 -0.02 -1.53
CA GLY A 340 0.14 -0.34 -2.17
C GLY A 340 -0.34 0.74 -3.12
N GLU A 341 -1.32 0.40 -3.97
CA GLU A 341 -2.00 1.39 -4.85
C GLU A 341 -2.76 2.47 -4.06
N TRP A 342 -2.93 2.27 -2.75
CA TRP A 342 -3.61 3.19 -1.84
C TRP A 342 -2.65 4.18 -1.15
N ILE A 343 -1.33 4.05 -1.34
CA ILE A 343 -0.34 5.03 -0.88
C ILE A 343 -0.42 6.26 -1.76
N GLU A 344 -0.41 7.46 -1.17
CA GLU A 344 -0.50 8.69 -1.96
C GLU A 344 0.80 9.48 -1.98
N LEU A 345 1.44 9.68 -0.83
CA LEU A 345 2.67 10.46 -0.72
C LEU A 345 3.68 9.75 0.17
N ALA A 346 4.95 10.08 -0.01
CA ALA A 346 6.00 9.66 0.89
C ALA A 346 6.59 10.87 1.65
N ALA A 347 7.12 10.62 2.83
CA ALA A 347 7.91 11.61 3.57
C ALA A 347 9.01 10.96 4.43
N PRO A 348 10.03 11.72 4.86
CA PRO A 348 11.03 11.25 5.81
C PRO A 348 10.41 10.65 7.07
N GLY A 349 10.75 9.39 7.38
CA GLY A 349 10.18 8.67 8.53
C GLY A 349 11.17 7.77 9.26
N VAL A 350 12.48 7.93 9.03
CA VAL A 350 13.54 7.16 9.72
C VAL A 350 14.44 8.10 10.51
N ASP A 351 14.66 7.80 11.78
CA ASP A 351 15.53 8.54 12.69
C ASP A 351 15.20 10.05 12.69
N ILE A 352 13.92 10.36 12.89
CA ILE A 352 13.39 11.72 12.90
C ILE A 352 13.41 12.25 14.33
N ASN A 353 14.27 13.22 14.61
CA ASN A 353 14.34 13.88 15.91
C ASN A 353 13.21 14.91 16.07
N SER A 354 12.44 14.84 17.16
CA SER A 354 11.35 15.78 17.49
C SER A 354 11.15 15.89 19.00
N THR A 355 10.23 16.76 19.43
CA THR A 355 9.80 16.96 20.83
C THR A 355 9.15 15.70 21.39
N VAL A 356 9.32 15.41 22.67
CA VAL A 356 8.57 14.37 23.39
C VAL A 356 8.19 14.90 24.77
N PHE A 357 7.33 14.17 25.48
CA PHE A 357 6.87 14.52 26.82
C PHE A 357 8.02 14.87 27.78
N ASP A 358 7.77 15.83 28.68
CA ASP A 358 8.68 16.30 29.75
C ASP A 358 9.88 17.13 29.21
N ASP A 359 9.57 18.14 28.38
CA ASP A 359 10.53 19.11 27.84
C ASP A 359 11.74 18.50 27.10
N SER A 360 11.54 17.33 26.48
CA SER A 360 12.62 16.49 25.94
C SER A 360 12.50 16.28 24.42
N TYR A 361 13.49 15.59 23.85
CA TYR A 361 13.60 15.31 22.41
C TYR A 361 14.07 13.89 22.16
N GLU A 362 13.53 13.23 21.13
CA GLU A 362 13.89 11.86 20.77
C GLU A 362 13.85 11.60 19.26
N GLU A 363 14.70 10.69 18.80
CA GLU A 363 14.68 10.16 17.43
C GLU A 363 13.75 8.96 17.34
N MET A 364 12.72 9.06 16.49
CA MET A 364 11.77 7.97 16.23
C MET A 364 11.69 7.62 14.75
N SER A 365 11.31 6.38 14.46
CA SER A 365 11.14 5.86 13.10
C SER A 365 9.74 5.28 12.94
N GLY A 366 9.03 5.71 11.89
CA GLY A 366 7.69 5.24 11.56
C GLY A 366 7.04 6.07 10.45
N THR A 367 6.03 5.52 9.79
CA THR A 367 5.07 6.29 8.96
C THR A 367 4.35 7.36 9.79
N SER A 368 4.26 7.17 11.10
CA SER A 368 3.83 8.17 12.09
C SER A 368 4.67 9.44 12.11
N MET A 369 5.95 9.39 11.74
CA MET A 369 6.81 10.59 11.63
C MET A 369 6.72 11.22 10.24
N ALA A 370 6.46 10.41 9.22
CA ALA A 370 6.24 10.88 7.85
C ALA A 370 4.92 11.65 7.70
N THR A 371 3.87 11.20 8.37
CA THR A 371 2.52 11.81 8.34
C THR A 371 2.47 13.29 8.74
N PRO A 372 2.96 13.71 9.93
CA PRO A 372 2.97 15.12 10.34
C PRO A 372 3.93 15.96 9.48
N CYS A 373 4.90 15.34 8.80
CA CYS A 373 5.74 16.02 7.83
C CYS A 373 4.90 16.46 6.61
N VAL A 374 4.07 15.56 6.06
CA VAL A 374 3.12 15.89 4.98
C VAL A 374 2.09 16.92 5.44
N ALA A 375 1.52 16.76 6.64
CA ALA A 375 0.59 17.75 7.22
C ALA A 375 1.24 19.14 7.34
N GLY A 376 2.50 19.21 7.77
CA GLY A 376 3.25 20.47 7.83
C GLY A 376 3.50 21.09 6.45
N VAL A 377 3.82 20.29 5.42
CA VAL A 377 3.97 20.82 4.05
C VAL A 377 2.63 21.32 3.52
N ALA A 378 1.53 20.60 3.76
CA ALA A 378 0.19 21.05 3.43
C ALA A 378 -0.14 22.41 4.08
N ALA A 379 0.23 22.59 5.35
CA ALA A 379 0.04 23.84 6.05
C ALA A 379 0.87 24.99 5.46
N LEU A 380 2.10 24.73 4.98
CA LEU A 380 2.89 25.73 4.25
C LEU A 380 2.21 26.14 2.93
N VAL A 381 1.65 25.17 2.19
CA VAL A 381 0.88 25.44 0.96
C VAL A 381 -0.30 26.34 1.27
N TRP A 382 -1.13 25.96 2.25
CA TRP A 382 -2.31 26.73 2.62
C TRP A 382 -1.97 28.13 3.14
N SER A 383 -0.87 28.27 3.89
CA SER A 383 -0.36 29.57 4.34
C SER A 383 0.06 30.47 3.18
N ARG A 384 0.52 29.89 2.06
CA ARG A 384 0.92 30.64 0.85
C ARG A 384 -0.28 30.95 -0.05
N PHE A 385 -1.23 30.02 -0.15
CA PHE A 385 -2.39 30.06 -1.03
C PHE A 385 -3.68 29.88 -0.21
N PRO A 386 -4.08 30.90 0.59
CA PRO A 386 -5.15 30.76 1.58
C PRO A 386 -6.54 30.49 0.98
N GLU A 387 -6.73 30.80 -0.31
CA GLU A 387 -7.99 30.59 -1.02
C GLU A 387 -8.13 29.19 -1.62
N MET A 388 -7.09 28.34 -1.52
CA MET A 388 -7.20 26.95 -1.93
C MET A 388 -8.17 26.20 -1.02
N SER A 389 -9.03 25.42 -1.64
CA SER A 389 -9.73 24.31 -1.02
C SER A 389 -8.77 23.19 -0.65
N ARG A 390 -9.23 22.31 0.24
CA ARG A 390 -8.55 21.07 0.63
C ARG A 390 -8.04 20.26 -0.58
N ASP A 391 -8.88 20.04 -1.59
CA ASP A 391 -8.49 19.19 -2.73
C ASP A 391 -7.40 19.84 -3.58
N GLU A 392 -7.42 21.18 -3.68
CA GLU A 392 -6.37 21.96 -4.34
C GLU A 392 -5.03 21.80 -3.63
N VAL A 393 -5.03 21.84 -2.29
CA VAL A 393 -3.83 21.58 -1.49
C VAL A 393 -3.34 20.15 -1.70
N ARG A 394 -4.23 19.15 -1.66
CA ARG A 394 -3.89 17.74 -1.90
C ARG A 394 -3.24 17.55 -3.27
N VAL A 395 -3.84 18.12 -4.32
CA VAL A 395 -3.30 18.09 -5.69
C VAL A 395 -1.94 18.79 -5.78
N GLN A 396 -1.79 19.96 -5.16
CA GLN A 396 -0.52 20.68 -5.13
C GLN A 396 0.59 19.83 -4.49
N LEU A 397 0.30 19.08 -3.42
CA LEU A 397 1.28 18.17 -2.80
C LEU A 397 1.70 17.04 -3.74
N ARG A 398 0.74 16.42 -4.45
CA ARG A 398 1.00 15.37 -5.45
C ARG A 398 1.82 15.89 -6.63
N PHE A 399 1.52 17.11 -7.09
CA PHE A 399 2.20 17.70 -8.26
C PHE A 399 3.63 18.09 -7.94
N THR A 400 3.87 18.56 -6.72
CA THR A 400 5.14 19.17 -6.34
C THR A 400 6.10 18.20 -5.66
N SER A 401 5.69 16.95 -5.42
CA SER A 401 6.57 15.91 -4.90
C SER A 401 7.80 15.68 -5.78
N ASP A 402 8.85 15.16 -5.16
CA ASP A 402 9.95 14.54 -5.86
C ASP A 402 9.56 13.09 -6.17
N ASP A 403 9.30 12.81 -7.44
CA ASP A 403 9.09 11.46 -7.96
C ASP A 403 10.32 10.58 -7.69
N LEU A 404 10.11 9.46 -7.02
CA LEU A 404 11.13 8.50 -6.59
C LEU A 404 10.73 7.11 -7.06
N GLY A 405 11.68 6.31 -7.54
CA GLY A 405 11.38 4.95 -7.97
C GLY A 405 11.08 4.89 -9.46
N GLU A 406 9.94 4.30 -9.83
CA GLU A 406 9.45 4.26 -11.21
C GLU A 406 8.82 5.61 -11.57
N GLU A 407 8.90 6.03 -12.83
CA GLU A 407 8.35 7.33 -13.25
C GLU A 407 6.82 7.38 -13.05
N GLY A 408 6.35 8.43 -12.38
CA GLY A 408 4.96 8.65 -12.05
C GLY A 408 4.56 8.08 -10.69
N PHE A 409 3.37 7.51 -10.61
CA PHE A 409 2.90 6.87 -9.38
C PHE A 409 3.53 5.49 -9.20
N ASP A 410 3.99 5.17 -7.98
CA ASP A 410 4.43 3.82 -7.64
C ASP A 410 3.92 3.34 -6.28
N PHE A 411 3.99 2.01 -6.07
CA PHE A 411 3.46 1.34 -4.87
C PHE A 411 4.13 1.76 -3.56
N TYR A 412 5.37 2.23 -3.58
CA TYR A 412 6.12 2.59 -2.38
C TYR A 412 6.04 4.08 -2.07
N PHE A 413 6.12 4.94 -3.08
CA PHE A 413 6.19 6.37 -2.86
C PHE A 413 4.91 7.13 -3.23
N GLY A 414 3.91 6.44 -3.80
CA GLY A 414 2.72 7.10 -4.34
C GLY A 414 3.15 8.07 -5.45
N TYR A 415 2.77 9.35 -5.34
CA TYR A 415 3.25 10.41 -6.25
C TYR A 415 4.67 10.88 -5.95
N GLY A 416 5.32 10.35 -4.92
CA GLY A 416 6.70 10.68 -4.56
C GLY A 416 6.82 11.32 -3.18
N ARG A 417 8.06 11.68 -2.83
CA ARG A 417 8.34 12.33 -1.54
C ARG A 417 7.95 13.80 -1.60
N VAL A 418 7.21 14.30 -0.60
CA VAL A 418 6.84 15.72 -0.52
C VAL A 418 8.06 16.66 -0.62
N ASN A 419 7.88 17.78 -1.30
CA ASN A 419 8.89 18.82 -1.48
C ASN A 419 8.28 20.20 -1.14
N ALA A 420 8.60 20.69 0.06
CA ALA A 420 8.07 21.93 0.61
C ALA A 420 8.38 23.14 -0.27
N ARG A 421 9.56 23.18 -0.90
CA ARG A 421 9.95 24.30 -1.76
C ARG A 421 9.09 24.36 -3.00
N LYS A 422 9.02 23.27 -3.76
CA LYS A 422 8.21 23.21 -4.99
C LYS A 422 6.75 23.51 -4.65
N ALA A 423 6.25 22.97 -3.53
CA ALA A 423 4.87 23.13 -3.06
C ALA A 423 4.47 24.60 -2.87
N VAL A 424 5.37 25.46 -2.39
CA VAL A 424 5.08 26.89 -2.14
C VAL A 424 5.59 27.85 -3.22
N GLU A 425 6.53 27.42 -4.07
CA GLU A 425 7.11 28.26 -5.14
C GLU A 425 6.43 28.06 -6.51
N LEU A 426 5.86 26.88 -6.80
CA LEU A 426 5.16 26.63 -8.05
C LEU A 426 3.69 27.05 -7.94
N GLU A 427 3.25 27.86 -8.90
CA GLU A 427 1.84 28.20 -9.03
C GLU A 427 1.01 26.95 -9.41
N PRO A 428 -0.22 26.79 -8.90
CA PRO A 428 -1.03 25.59 -9.12
C PRO A 428 -1.45 25.44 -10.58
N GLN A 429 -1.47 24.20 -11.10
CA GLN A 429 -1.98 23.94 -12.45
C GLN A 429 -3.51 23.87 -12.44
N LEU A 430 -4.14 24.65 -13.32
CA LEU A 430 -5.59 24.67 -13.44
C LEU A 430 -6.13 23.44 -14.18
N HIS A 431 -5.44 22.95 -15.20
CA HIS A 431 -5.88 21.89 -16.10
C HIS A 431 -4.73 20.91 -16.37
N ASP A 432 -4.88 19.61 -16.06
CA ASP A 432 -3.86 18.56 -16.28
C ASP A 432 -4.50 17.14 -16.25
N LEU A 433 -4.45 16.43 -17.38
CA LEU A 433 -4.96 15.07 -17.54
C LEU A 433 -3.80 14.09 -17.78
N SER A 434 -3.79 12.98 -17.06
CA SER A 434 -2.74 11.96 -17.22
C SER A 434 -3.30 10.58 -17.57
N VAL A 435 -2.50 9.80 -18.29
CA VAL A 435 -2.74 8.36 -18.44
C VAL A 435 -2.04 7.64 -17.30
N TYR A 436 -2.82 7.10 -16.38
CA TYR A 436 -2.33 6.48 -15.15
C TYR A 436 -1.85 5.04 -15.35
N GLU A 437 -2.62 4.21 -16.06
CA GLU A 437 -2.30 2.77 -16.19
C GLU A 437 -2.80 2.18 -17.52
N ILE A 438 -2.05 1.22 -18.05
CA ILE A 438 -2.55 0.26 -19.06
C ILE A 438 -2.55 -1.16 -18.46
N ASN A 439 -3.73 -1.60 -18.04
CA ASN A 439 -3.96 -2.93 -17.49
C ASN A 439 -4.36 -3.92 -18.59
N ILE A 440 -3.39 -4.76 -18.96
CA ILE A 440 -3.54 -5.93 -19.82
C ILE A 440 -2.37 -6.89 -19.53
N ALA A 441 -2.58 -8.19 -19.71
CA ALA A 441 -1.51 -9.19 -19.63
C ALA A 441 -0.41 -8.91 -20.66
N SER A 442 0.86 -9.07 -20.27
CA SER A 442 2.00 -8.95 -21.18
C SER A 442 1.98 -9.98 -22.31
N LEU A 443 1.18 -11.05 -22.15
CA LEU A 443 0.94 -12.08 -23.14
C LEU A 443 -0.55 -12.13 -23.47
N VAL A 444 -0.91 -11.80 -24.70
CA VAL A 444 -2.30 -11.70 -25.12
C VAL A 444 -2.66 -12.87 -26.04
N PRO A 445 -3.74 -13.61 -25.76
CA PRO A 445 -4.18 -14.72 -26.61
C PRO A 445 -4.51 -14.25 -28.04
N LEU A 446 -3.94 -14.93 -29.02
CA LEU A 446 -4.22 -14.71 -30.44
C LEU A 446 -5.49 -15.44 -30.89
N GLY A 447 -6.44 -14.71 -31.47
CA GLY A 447 -7.71 -15.27 -31.97
C GLY A 447 -8.92 -15.03 -31.10
N GLU A 448 -8.79 -14.25 -30.02
CA GLU A 448 -9.86 -13.92 -29.07
C GLU A 448 -9.94 -12.40 -28.89
N THR A 449 -11.07 -11.88 -28.40
CA THR A 449 -11.14 -10.47 -27.98
C THR A 449 -10.46 -10.31 -26.62
N ALA A 450 -9.39 -9.53 -26.56
CA ALA A 450 -8.78 -9.08 -25.32
C ALA A 450 -9.41 -7.75 -24.87
N TYR A 451 -9.27 -7.41 -23.59
CA TYR A 451 -9.70 -6.11 -23.06
C TYR A 451 -8.47 -5.38 -22.52
N VAL A 452 -8.25 -4.15 -23.00
CA VAL A 452 -7.22 -3.25 -22.49
C VAL A 452 -7.93 -2.25 -21.60
N ASN A 453 -7.72 -2.32 -20.29
CA ASN A 453 -8.27 -1.33 -19.38
C ASN A 453 -7.26 -0.20 -19.22
N VAL A 454 -7.68 1.03 -19.47
CA VAL A 454 -6.87 2.23 -19.32
C VAL A 454 -7.46 3.04 -18.18
N THR A 455 -6.62 3.43 -17.24
CA THR A 455 -7.00 4.37 -16.18
C THR A 455 -6.44 5.74 -16.56
N VAL A 456 -7.27 6.77 -16.53
CA VAL A 456 -6.88 8.18 -16.70
C VAL A 456 -7.17 8.95 -15.43
N ALA A 457 -6.40 9.98 -15.14
CA ALA A 457 -6.56 10.81 -13.97
C ALA A 457 -6.68 12.28 -14.36
N ASN A 458 -7.56 13.00 -13.68
CA ASN A 458 -7.54 14.46 -13.68
C ASN A 458 -6.71 14.92 -12.48
N ILE A 459 -5.49 15.39 -12.75
CA ILE A 459 -4.57 15.88 -11.73
C ILE A 459 -4.48 17.41 -11.73
N GLY A 460 -5.25 18.07 -12.59
CA GLY A 460 -5.50 19.50 -12.56
C GLY A 460 -6.51 19.85 -11.49
N ASN A 461 -6.54 21.13 -11.14
CA ASN A 461 -7.44 21.66 -10.13
C ASN A 461 -8.90 21.83 -10.64
N HIS A 462 -9.10 22.02 -11.94
CA HIS A 462 -10.44 22.13 -12.51
C HIS A 462 -11.01 20.76 -12.90
N SER A 463 -12.33 20.63 -12.79
CA SER A 463 -13.04 19.49 -13.37
C SER A 463 -13.13 19.66 -14.89
N GLU A 464 -12.97 18.55 -15.60
CA GLU A 464 -12.90 18.54 -17.07
C GLU A 464 -14.13 17.92 -17.70
N HIS A 465 -14.49 18.42 -18.87
CA HIS A 465 -15.59 17.92 -19.67
C HIS A 465 -15.10 17.34 -20.99
N ASP A 466 -15.84 16.38 -21.52
CA ASP A 466 -15.59 15.79 -22.86
C ASP A 466 -14.16 15.25 -23.03
N VAL A 467 -13.60 14.62 -21.97
CA VAL A 467 -12.26 14.03 -21.96
C VAL A 467 -12.21 12.83 -22.89
N THR A 468 -11.36 12.90 -23.92
CA THR A 468 -11.25 11.82 -24.94
C THR A 468 -10.03 10.95 -24.66
N VAL A 469 -10.26 9.67 -24.37
CA VAL A 469 -9.20 8.66 -24.18
C VAL A 469 -9.09 7.81 -25.45
N GLN A 470 -7.87 7.64 -25.96
CA GLN A 470 -7.55 6.90 -27.16
C GLN A 470 -6.61 5.74 -26.82
N LEU A 471 -6.81 4.61 -27.50
CA LEU A 471 -5.88 3.50 -27.48
C LEU A 471 -5.29 3.33 -28.87
N LEU A 472 -3.96 3.29 -28.96
CA LEU A 472 -3.21 3.11 -30.19
C LEU A 472 -2.47 1.77 -30.14
N LEU A 473 -2.38 1.10 -31.30
CA LEU A 473 -1.60 -0.11 -31.52
C LEU A 473 -0.52 0.17 -32.56
N ASN A 474 0.75 0.11 -32.17
CA ASN A 474 1.90 0.51 -33.00
C ASN A 474 1.65 1.87 -33.68
N ASP A 475 1.31 2.88 -32.87
CA ASP A 475 1.02 4.26 -33.28
C ASP A 475 -0.23 4.46 -34.17
N SER A 476 -1.00 3.40 -34.43
CA SER A 476 -2.27 3.47 -35.16
C SER A 476 -3.45 3.43 -34.21
N LEU A 477 -4.38 4.38 -34.32
CA LEU A 477 -5.59 4.40 -33.48
C LEU A 477 -6.36 3.07 -33.59
N LEU A 478 -6.53 2.41 -32.46
CA LEU A 478 -7.29 1.18 -32.31
C LEU A 478 -8.75 1.51 -31.98
N ASP A 479 -8.98 2.34 -30.96
CA ASP A 479 -10.31 2.76 -30.51
C ASP A 479 -10.24 4.03 -29.62
N SER A 480 -11.38 4.65 -29.32
CA SER A 480 -11.48 5.86 -28.48
C SER A 480 -12.77 5.88 -27.65
N VAL A 481 -12.68 6.37 -26.41
CA VAL A 481 -13.81 6.55 -25.47
C VAL A 481 -13.88 8.01 -25.04
N LEU A 482 -15.10 8.53 -24.91
CA LEU A 482 -15.39 9.85 -24.36
C LEU A 482 -15.87 9.71 -22.91
N ILE A 483 -15.21 10.40 -21.99
CA ILE A 483 -15.64 10.57 -20.60
C ILE A 483 -16.32 11.95 -20.51
N PRO A 484 -17.64 12.02 -20.27
CA PRO A 484 -18.37 13.29 -20.32
C PRO A 484 -17.95 14.32 -19.27
N PHE A 485 -17.49 13.84 -18.12
CA PHE A 485 -17.10 14.67 -16.99
C PHE A 485 -16.10 13.92 -16.11
N MET A 486 -15.03 14.60 -15.70
CA MET A 486 -14.06 14.12 -14.71
C MET A 486 -13.87 15.19 -13.65
N GLU A 487 -14.19 14.86 -12.40
CA GLU A 487 -13.90 15.73 -11.25
C GLU A 487 -12.39 15.92 -11.08
N SER A 488 -12.01 17.04 -10.45
CA SER A 488 -10.62 17.28 -10.04
C SER A 488 -10.16 16.17 -9.09
N GLY A 489 -8.98 15.60 -9.32
CA GLY A 489 -8.44 14.48 -8.55
C GLY A 489 -9.03 13.10 -8.88
N ALA A 490 -10.01 12.99 -9.78
CA ALA A 490 -10.70 11.73 -10.09
C ALA A 490 -9.87 10.78 -10.97
N PHE A 491 -10.09 9.48 -10.77
CA PHE A 491 -9.57 8.38 -11.61
C PHE A 491 -10.73 7.73 -12.35
N GLU A 492 -10.61 7.62 -13.66
CA GLU A 492 -11.61 6.97 -14.48
C GLU A 492 -10.98 5.82 -15.26
N ARG A 493 -11.62 4.65 -15.18
CA ARG A 493 -11.18 3.45 -15.89
C ARG A 493 -12.08 3.21 -17.09
N VAL A 494 -11.48 3.23 -18.28
CA VAL A 494 -12.14 2.88 -19.55
C VAL A 494 -11.61 1.53 -20.05
N SER A 495 -12.46 0.77 -20.74
CA SER A 495 -12.10 -0.56 -21.25
C SER A 495 -12.24 -0.60 -22.77
N PHE A 496 -11.17 -1.00 -23.45
CA PHE A 496 -11.12 -1.11 -24.91
C PHE A 496 -11.14 -2.58 -25.34
N PRO A 497 -12.14 -3.03 -26.11
CA PRO A 497 -12.13 -4.35 -26.71
C PRO A 497 -11.14 -4.41 -27.88
N TRP A 498 -10.20 -5.34 -27.82
CA TRP A 498 -9.20 -5.58 -28.87
C TRP A 498 -9.39 -6.96 -29.51
N ASP A 499 -9.96 -7.00 -30.71
CA ASP A 499 -10.05 -8.24 -31.51
C ASP A 499 -8.67 -8.65 -32.04
N THR A 500 -8.07 -9.67 -31.42
CA THR A 500 -6.73 -10.14 -31.80
C THR A 500 -6.72 -11.08 -33.01
N SER A 501 -7.89 -11.48 -33.53
CA SER A 501 -8.00 -12.51 -34.57
C SER A 501 -7.39 -12.13 -35.92
N GLN A 502 -7.27 -10.84 -36.19
CA GLN A 502 -6.69 -10.28 -37.41
C GLN A 502 -5.17 -10.11 -37.39
N TYR A 503 -4.51 -10.34 -36.25
CA TYR A 503 -3.09 -10.08 -36.05
C TYR A 503 -2.23 -11.35 -36.18
N ALA A 504 -0.91 -11.18 -36.22
CA ALA A 504 0.05 -12.28 -36.20
C ALA A 504 0.59 -12.47 -34.78
N GLU A 505 1.23 -13.61 -34.53
CA GLU A 505 2.01 -13.79 -33.30
C GLU A 505 3.24 -12.87 -33.34
N GLY A 506 3.51 -12.13 -32.26
CA GLY A 506 4.56 -11.12 -32.21
C GLY A 506 4.37 -10.07 -31.12
N HIS A 507 5.34 -9.16 -31.00
CA HIS A 507 5.27 -8.02 -30.10
C HIS A 507 4.46 -6.88 -30.71
N TYR A 508 3.64 -6.24 -29.89
CA TYR A 508 2.82 -5.08 -30.22
C TYR A 508 2.97 -4.03 -29.13
N ASN A 509 3.12 -2.76 -29.51
CA ASN A 509 3.14 -1.64 -28.58
C ASN A 509 1.72 -1.06 -28.46
N LEU A 510 1.14 -1.10 -27.27
CA LEU A 510 -0.11 -0.42 -26.94
C LEU A 510 0.22 0.92 -26.31
N THR A 511 -0.32 2.01 -26.86
CA THR A 511 -0.17 3.35 -26.29
C THR A 511 -1.54 3.90 -25.95
N ALA A 512 -1.80 4.16 -24.68
CA ALA A 512 -2.96 4.92 -24.27
C ALA A 512 -2.62 6.42 -24.31
N TYR A 513 -3.58 7.23 -24.74
CA TYR A 513 -3.43 8.68 -24.87
C TYR A 513 -4.71 9.38 -24.43
N VAL A 514 -4.62 10.38 -23.55
CA VAL A 514 -5.74 11.27 -23.21
C VAL A 514 -5.57 12.59 -23.94
N ALA A 515 -6.58 13.03 -24.68
CA ALA A 515 -6.49 14.27 -25.44
C ALA A 515 -6.41 15.47 -24.47
N PRO A 516 -5.50 16.43 -24.70
CA PRO A 516 -5.39 17.60 -23.84
C PRO A 516 -6.66 18.44 -23.85
N VAL A 517 -6.97 19.05 -22.71
CA VAL A 517 -8.08 20.00 -22.54
C VAL A 517 -7.62 21.46 -22.68
N ASP A 518 -8.58 22.37 -22.86
CA ASP A 518 -8.29 23.80 -23.02
C ASP A 518 -7.60 24.35 -21.76
N GLY A 519 -6.38 24.88 -21.92
CA GLY A 519 -5.59 25.45 -20.82
C GLY A 519 -4.62 24.47 -20.16
N GLU A 520 -4.59 23.20 -20.61
CA GLU A 520 -3.60 22.23 -20.19
C GLU A 520 -2.23 22.52 -20.82
N ASN A 521 -1.26 22.86 -19.98
CA ASN A 521 0.08 23.27 -20.42
C ASN A 521 1.09 22.11 -20.39
N ARG A 522 0.76 21.02 -19.71
CA ARG A 522 1.58 19.81 -19.58
C ARG A 522 0.87 18.69 -20.31
N VAL A 523 1.50 18.16 -21.35
CA VAL A 523 0.90 17.10 -22.19
C VAL A 523 1.76 15.84 -22.27
N ASP A 524 2.91 15.84 -21.60
CA ASP A 524 3.88 14.75 -21.65
C ASP A 524 3.36 13.50 -20.90
N ASN A 525 2.59 13.70 -19.83
CA ASN A 525 1.92 12.68 -19.02
C ASN A 525 0.61 12.18 -19.64
N ASN A 526 0.19 12.73 -20.78
CA ASN A 526 -1.06 12.38 -21.43
C ASN A 526 -0.95 11.08 -22.23
N HIS A 527 0.18 10.37 -22.17
CA HIS A 527 0.35 9.10 -22.83
C HIS A 527 1.17 8.12 -21.99
N LEU A 528 0.84 6.84 -22.12
CA LEU A 528 1.60 5.73 -21.56
C LEU A 528 1.71 4.63 -22.61
N SER A 529 2.82 3.90 -22.66
CA SER A 529 3.01 2.79 -23.60
C SER A 529 3.36 1.48 -22.91
N LYS A 530 2.82 0.37 -23.40
CA LYS A 530 3.07 -0.99 -22.91
C LYS A 530 3.26 -1.96 -24.07
N THR A 531 4.40 -2.66 -24.08
CA THR A 531 4.62 -3.74 -25.05
C THR A 531 3.99 -5.05 -24.57
N VAL A 532 3.21 -5.68 -25.45
CA VAL A 532 2.59 -7.00 -25.23
C VAL A 532 3.01 -7.98 -26.31
N TYR A 533 2.94 -9.28 -26.04
CA TYR A 533 3.23 -10.34 -27.00
C TYR A 533 1.97 -11.15 -27.30
N LEU A 534 1.49 -11.07 -28.55
CA LEU A 534 0.37 -11.88 -29.03
C LEU A 534 0.85 -13.28 -29.33
N ARG A 535 0.18 -14.32 -28.81
CA ARG A 535 0.52 -15.73 -29.10
C ARG A 535 -0.67 -16.66 -29.05
N ARG A 536 -0.55 -17.81 -29.73
CA ARG A 536 -1.49 -18.92 -29.54
C ARG A 536 -1.13 -19.71 -28.27
N SER A 537 -2.15 -20.17 -27.53
CA SER A 537 -1.95 -21.18 -26.48
C SER A 537 -1.40 -22.46 -27.11
N LYS A 538 -0.44 -23.10 -26.43
CA LYS A 538 0.24 -24.31 -26.89
C LYS A 538 -0.14 -25.51 -26.04
N ILE A 539 0.01 -26.69 -26.63
CA ILE A 539 0.00 -27.96 -25.91
C ILE A 539 1.45 -28.37 -25.70
N LEU A 540 1.91 -28.41 -24.46
CA LEU A 540 3.23 -28.87 -24.07
C LEU A 540 3.12 -30.34 -23.65
N ARG A 541 3.78 -31.24 -24.37
CA ARG A 541 3.61 -32.69 -24.20
C ARG A 541 4.72 -33.27 -23.33
N VAL A 542 4.35 -34.13 -22.38
CA VAL A 542 5.31 -34.84 -21.51
C VAL A 542 5.15 -36.35 -21.73
N PRO A 543 6.20 -37.09 -22.14
CA PRO A 543 7.61 -36.69 -22.21
C PRO A 543 8.08 -36.18 -23.60
N GLN A 544 7.16 -35.90 -24.53
CA GLN A 544 7.55 -35.65 -25.94
C GLN A 544 8.34 -34.34 -26.13
N ASP A 545 7.90 -33.25 -25.49
CA ASP A 545 8.50 -31.92 -25.60
C ASP A 545 9.40 -31.59 -24.39
N PHE A 546 9.16 -32.22 -23.24
CA PHE A 546 9.89 -32.04 -21.97
C PHE A 546 10.08 -33.37 -21.26
N ASP A 547 11.19 -33.56 -20.56
CA ASP A 547 11.49 -34.83 -19.88
C ASP A 547 10.68 -35.01 -18.58
N SER A 548 10.28 -33.91 -17.94
CA SER A 548 9.49 -33.89 -16.70
C SER A 548 8.26 -32.97 -16.76
N ILE A 549 7.29 -33.21 -15.87
CA ILE A 549 6.11 -32.34 -15.73
C ILE A 549 6.55 -30.97 -15.22
N GLN A 550 7.48 -30.91 -14.26
CA GLN A 550 7.97 -29.63 -13.73
C GLN A 550 8.65 -28.76 -14.81
N GLU A 551 9.44 -29.35 -15.71
CA GLU A 551 10.03 -28.60 -16.83
C GLU A 551 8.95 -28.02 -17.76
N ALA A 552 7.90 -28.79 -18.05
CA ALA A 552 6.78 -28.28 -18.83
C ALA A 552 6.04 -27.15 -18.11
N VAL A 553 5.87 -27.21 -16.78
CA VAL A 553 5.33 -26.09 -15.98
C VAL A 553 6.25 -24.86 -16.06
N ASN A 554 7.56 -25.06 -15.94
CA ASN A 554 8.55 -23.99 -16.04
C ASN A 554 8.57 -23.34 -17.43
N ALA A 555 8.23 -24.08 -18.48
CA ALA A 555 8.13 -23.58 -19.85
C ALA A 555 6.73 -23.05 -20.24
N ALA A 556 5.70 -23.45 -19.50
CA ALA A 556 4.32 -23.05 -19.77
C ALA A 556 4.09 -21.55 -19.59
N PHE A 557 3.16 -21.02 -20.37
CA PHE A 557 2.61 -19.68 -20.22
C PHE A 557 1.10 -19.77 -19.92
N GLU A 558 0.50 -18.66 -19.53
CA GLU A 558 -0.94 -18.59 -19.28
C GLU A 558 -1.75 -19.20 -20.43
N LYS A 559 -2.82 -19.93 -20.07
CA LYS A 559 -3.70 -20.69 -20.97
C LYS A 559 -3.07 -21.89 -21.69
N ASP A 560 -1.76 -22.14 -21.56
CA ASP A 560 -1.16 -23.35 -22.12
C ASP A 560 -1.70 -24.62 -21.43
N THR A 561 -1.71 -25.71 -22.18
CA THR A 561 -2.07 -27.04 -21.66
C THR A 561 -0.85 -27.94 -21.62
N ILE A 562 -0.48 -28.40 -20.43
CA ILE A 562 0.50 -29.45 -20.23
C ILE A 562 -0.23 -30.78 -20.33
N LEU A 563 0.04 -31.53 -21.40
CA LEU A 563 -0.56 -32.83 -21.67
C LEU A 563 0.45 -33.93 -21.34
N VAL A 564 0.15 -34.71 -20.31
CA VAL A 564 1.03 -35.78 -19.79
C VAL A 564 0.53 -37.13 -20.30
N SER A 565 1.36 -37.84 -21.04
CA SER A 565 1.04 -39.18 -21.55
C SER A 565 1.02 -40.24 -20.43
N PRO A 566 0.42 -41.43 -20.67
CA PRO A 566 0.40 -42.50 -19.68
C PRO A 566 1.81 -42.93 -19.25
N GLY A 567 2.03 -43.03 -17.94
CA GLY A 567 3.33 -43.32 -17.35
C GLY A 567 3.32 -43.16 -15.83
N THR A 568 4.44 -43.49 -15.19
CA THR A 568 4.70 -43.14 -13.78
C THR A 568 5.83 -42.12 -13.74
N TYR A 569 5.52 -40.93 -13.24
CA TYR A 569 6.40 -39.79 -13.14
C TYR A 569 6.78 -39.62 -11.68
N GLN A 570 8.05 -39.86 -11.35
CA GLN A 570 8.54 -39.74 -9.99
C GLN A 570 9.07 -38.32 -9.75
N GLU A 571 8.18 -37.41 -9.38
CA GLU A 571 8.48 -35.99 -9.18
C GLU A 571 7.48 -35.33 -8.22
N ASN A 572 7.85 -34.15 -7.72
CA ASN A 572 6.96 -33.24 -7.02
C ASN A 572 6.72 -32.04 -7.93
N VAL A 573 5.46 -31.74 -8.24
CA VAL A 573 5.08 -30.69 -9.20
C VAL A 573 4.63 -29.45 -8.45
N TYR A 574 5.32 -28.35 -8.70
CA TYR A 574 5.04 -27.02 -8.16
C TYR A 574 4.46 -26.13 -9.27
N ILE A 575 3.18 -25.78 -9.13
CA ILE A 575 2.45 -24.89 -10.04
C ILE A 575 2.38 -23.50 -9.42
N TYR A 576 3.10 -22.56 -10.02
CA TYR A 576 3.24 -21.16 -9.58
C TYR A 576 2.92 -20.15 -10.69
N LYS A 577 2.31 -20.62 -11.77
CA LYS A 577 1.89 -19.80 -12.91
C LYS A 577 0.40 -19.90 -13.10
N ASP A 578 -0.23 -18.75 -13.27
CA ASP A 578 -1.67 -18.66 -13.38
C ASP A 578 -2.18 -19.27 -14.70
N SER A 579 -3.46 -19.65 -14.69
CA SER A 579 -4.21 -19.98 -15.90
C SER A 579 -3.67 -21.16 -16.71
N ILE A 580 -2.89 -22.07 -16.13
CA ILE A 580 -2.41 -23.27 -16.83
C ILE A 580 -3.33 -24.48 -16.63
N LYS A 581 -3.32 -25.40 -17.60
CA LYS A 581 -4.03 -26.69 -17.51
C LYS A 581 -3.05 -27.84 -17.47
N LEU A 582 -3.03 -28.59 -16.37
CA LEU A 582 -2.29 -29.83 -16.24
C LEU A 582 -3.24 -31.01 -16.44
N ALA A 583 -3.06 -31.76 -17.53
CA ALA A 583 -3.97 -32.82 -17.93
C ALA A 583 -3.23 -34.14 -18.20
N GLY A 584 -3.60 -35.20 -17.49
CA GLY A 584 -3.19 -36.56 -17.82
C GLY A 584 -4.07 -37.10 -18.94
N GLU A 585 -3.46 -37.72 -19.95
CA GLU A 585 -4.15 -38.29 -21.11
C GLU A 585 -5.09 -39.43 -20.70
N LYS A 586 -4.75 -40.16 -19.63
CA LYS A 586 -5.58 -41.23 -19.07
C LYS A 586 -5.43 -41.32 -17.55
N ALA A 587 -6.51 -41.00 -16.82
CA ALA A 587 -6.53 -40.97 -15.34
C ALA A 587 -6.04 -42.26 -14.68
N SER A 588 -6.43 -43.42 -15.22
CA SER A 588 -6.06 -44.72 -14.68
C SER A 588 -4.60 -45.14 -14.98
N ALA A 589 -3.86 -44.36 -15.77
CA ALA A 589 -2.55 -44.75 -16.28
C ALA A 589 -1.50 -43.61 -16.22
N THR A 590 -1.88 -42.42 -15.77
CA THR A 590 -0.98 -41.26 -15.60
C THR A 590 -0.78 -41.05 -14.11
N ILE A 591 0.37 -41.49 -13.59
CA ILE A 591 0.67 -41.51 -12.16
C ILE A 591 1.76 -40.49 -11.86
N ILE A 592 1.53 -39.60 -10.91
CA ILE A 592 2.56 -38.75 -10.30
C ILE A 592 2.86 -39.30 -8.92
N ASP A 593 4.11 -39.68 -8.70
CA ASP A 593 4.58 -40.37 -7.50
C ASP A 593 5.58 -39.47 -6.76
N GLY A 594 5.16 -38.92 -5.63
CA GLY A 594 5.98 -37.98 -4.84
C GLY A 594 7.16 -38.63 -4.12
N ALA A 595 7.37 -39.94 -4.27
CA ALA A 595 8.53 -40.65 -3.70
C ALA A 595 8.71 -40.48 -2.18
N SER A 596 7.62 -40.31 -1.44
CA SER A 596 7.61 -39.99 0.00
C SER A 596 8.31 -38.68 0.36
N LYS A 597 8.32 -37.71 -0.55
CA LYS A 597 8.84 -36.36 -0.34
C LYS A 597 7.77 -35.33 -0.68
N GLY A 598 7.72 -34.23 0.06
CA GLY A 598 6.91 -33.06 -0.28
C GLY A 598 5.40 -33.34 -0.46
N ASP A 599 4.71 -32.34 -1.00
CA ASP A 599 3.39 -32.49 -1.63
C ASP A 599 3.60 -33.07 -3.05
N VAL A 600 2.73 -33.98 -3.54
CA VAL A 600 2.90 -34.55 -4.89
C VAL A 600 2.64 -33.50 -5.96
N ILE A 601 1.52 -32.77 -5.83
CA ILE A 601 1.25 -31.53 -6.57
C ILE A 601 0.97 -30.42 -5.55
N GLN A 602 1.64 -29.29 -5.71
CA GLN A 602 1.41 -28.08 -4.92
C GLN A 602 1.02 -26.93 -5.86
N VAL A 603 -0.06 -26.23 -5.52
CA VAL A 603 -0.61 -25.12 -6.31
C VAL A 603 -0.52 -23.82 -5.50
N TRP A 604 0.16 -22.83 -6.07
CA TRP A 604 0.37 -21.46 -5.58
C TRP A 604 -0.03 -20.43 -6.65
N ALA A 605 -1.04 -20.75 -7.44
CA ALA A 605 -1.43 -19.96 -8.61
C ALA A 605 -2.94 -20.05 -8.84
N ASP A 606 -3.48 -18.98 -9.40
CA ASP A 606 -4.90 -18.81 -9.65
C ASP A 606 -5.29 -19.40 -11.02
N ASN A 607 -6.57 -19.75 -11.18
CA ASN A 607 -7.15 -20.19 -12.45
C ASN A 607 -6.54 -21.49 -13.03
N VAL A 608 -6.04 -22.39 -12.18
CA VAL A 608 -5.39 -23.65 -12.58
C VAL A 608 -6.41 -24.78 -12.74
N GLU A 609 -6.26 -25.61 -13.79
CA GLU A 609 -7.01 -26.87 -13.95
C GLU A 609 -6.06 -28.07 -13.82
N ILE A 610 -6.35 -28.99 -12.90
CA ILE A 610 -5.68 -30.28 -12.77
C ILE A 610 -6.68 -31.40 -13.06
N ARG A 611 -6.35 -32.29 -14.00
CA ARG A 611 -7.24 -33.40 -14.32
C ARG A 611 -6.55 -34.69 -14.73
N GLY A 612 -7.20 -35.81 -14.43
CA GLY A 612 -6.86 -37.10 -15.02
C GLY A 612 -5.53 -37.68 -14.56
N PHE A 613 -5.24 -37.61 -13.26
CA PHE A 613 -4.04 -38.19 -12.65
C PHE A 613 -4.38 -39.14 -11.52
N THR A 614 -3.47 -40.07 -11.26
CA THR A 614 -3.32 -40.68 -9.94
C THR A 614 -2.16 -39.99 -9.22
N VAL A 615 -2.38 -39.46 -8.03
CA VAL A 615 -1.33 -38.87 -7.18
C VAL A 615 -1.09 -39.74 -5.95
N ARG A 616 0.17 -40.07 -5.67
CA ARG A 616 0.51 -40.96 -4.55
C ARG A 616 1.86 -40.70 -3.91
N ASN A 617 2.02 -41.26 -2.72
CA ASN A 617 3.26 -41.26 -1.95
C ASN A 617 3.77 -39.85 -1.62
N SER A 618 2.92 -38.96 -1.10
CA SER A 618 3.37 -37.71 -0.49
C SER A 618 4.31 -37.96 0.72
N GLY A 619 5.06 -36.93 1.13
CA GLY A 619 5.94 -37.00 2.28
C GLY A 619 5.22 -37.14 3.63
N ARG A 620 5.99 -37.44 4.68
CA ARG A 620 5.48 -37.58 6.06
C ARG A 620 6.20 -36.58 6.97
N ASN A 621 5.47 -35.62 7.53
CA ASN A 621 5.99 -34.70 8.55
C ASN A 621 4.93 -34.38 9.61
N PRO A 622 4.76 -35.25 10.64
CA PRO A 622 3.67 -35.18 11.62
C PRO A 622 3.35 -33.79 12.20
N GLY A 623 4.35 -32.91 12.37
CA GLY A 623 4.18 -31.56 12.93
C GLY A 623 3.98 -30.43 11.92
N ARG A 624 3.93 -30.70 10.62
CA ARG A 624 3.64 -29.67 9.60
C ARG A 624 2.14 -29.51 9.41
N GLU A 625 1.67 -28.27 9.49
CA GLU A 625 0.39 -27.80 8.97
C GLU A 625 0.64 -26.76 7.85
N PRO A 626 -0.05 -26.87 6.69
CA PRO A 626 -0.95 -27.96 6.29
C PRO A 626 -0.21 -29.30 6.06
N PRO A 627 -0.91 -30.44 6.13
CA PRO A 627 -0.32 -31.76 5.90
C PRO A 627 0.23 -31.91 4.47
N LEU A 628 1.27 -32.73 4.33
CA LEU A 628 1.84 -33.06 3.02
C LEU A 628 0.85 -33.90 2.20
N SER A 629 0.44 -33.41 1.05
CA SER A 629 -0.75 -33.88 0.34
C SER A 629 -0.44 -34.49 -1.03
N GLY A 630 -1.37 -35.30 -1.55
CA GLY A 630 -1.40 -35.67 -2.96
C GLY A 630 -1.62 -34.44 -3.83
N ILE A 631 -2.60 -33.60 -3.47
CA ILE A 631 -2.75 -32.25 -4.00
C ILE A 631 -2.94 -31.28 -2.84
N LEU A 632 -2.05 -30.29 -2.74
CA LEU A 632 -2.20 -29.14 -1.85
C LEU A 632 -2.51 -27.90 -2.68
N VAL A 633 -3.66 -27.27 -2.45
CA VAL A 633 -3.99 -25.94 -2.96
C VAL A 633 -3.73 -24.93 -1.86
N TYR A 634 -2.84 -23.97 -2.10
CA TYR A 634 -2.28 -23.09 -1.07
C TYR A 634 -2.43 -21.62 -1.49
N TYR A 635 -3.20 -20.85 -0.72
CA TYR A 635 -3.48 -19.42 -0.99
C TYR A 635 -3.86 -19.12 -2.45
N SER A 636 -4.65 -20.00 -3.08
CA SER A 636 -4.99 -19.91 -4.50
C SER A 636 -6.50 -19.81 -4.73
N ARG A 637 -6.89 -19.26 -5.88
CA ARG A 637 -8.29 -19.01 -6.28
C ARG A 637 -8.61 -19.67 -7.61
N ASN A 638 -9.87 -20.04 -7.80
CA ASN A 638 -10.39 -20.55 -9.08
C ASN A 638 -9.70 -21.83 -9.58
N VAL A 639 -9.29 -22.73 -8.67
CA VAL A 639 -8.63 -23.99 -9.02
C VAL A 639 -9.66 -25.09 -9.28
N SER A 640 -9.51 -25.84 -10.38
CA SER A 640 -10.35 -27.00 -10.69
C SER A 640 -9.57 -28.31 -10.59
N ILE A 641 -10.06 -29.26 -9.78
CA ILE A 641 -9.48 -30.60 -9.65
C ILE A 641 -10.53 -31.62 -10.12
N ILE A 642 -10.25 -32.31 -11.22
CA ILE A 642 -11.25 -33.11 -11.94
C ILE A 642 -10.73 -34.52 -12.24
N ASN A 643 -11.50 -35.55 -11.86
CA ASN A 643 -11.18 -36.96 -12.14
C ASN A 643 -9.76 -37.37 -11.68
N VAL A 644 -9.34 -36.91 -10.51
CA VAL A 644 -8.07 -37.28 -9.87
C VAL A 644 -8.30 -38.42 -8.86
N SER A 645 -7.38 -39.37 -8.81
CA SER A 645 -7.31 -40.41 -7.77
C SER A 645 -6.15 -40.12 -6.81
N ALA A 646 -6.42 -39.77 -5.56
CA ALA A 646 -5.43 -39.55 -4.52
C ALA A 646 -5.35 -40.77 -3.58
N THR A 647 -4.20 -41.44 -3.54
CA THR A 647 -4.00 -42.67 -2.74
C THR A 647 -2.65 -42.69 -2.05
N SER A 648 -2.56 -43.32 -0.88
CA SER A 648 -1.30 -43.55 -0.17
C SER A 648 -0.52 -42.26 0.15
N ASN A 649 -1.24 -41.15 0.33
CA ASN A 649 -0.69 -39.88 0.76
C ASN A 649 -0.95 -39.68 2.26
N ARG A 650 -0.26 -38.72 2.87
CA ARG A 650 -0.63 -38.26 4.21
C ARG A 650 -1.96 -37.50 4.18
N ALA A 651 -2.14 -36.56 3.27
CA ALA A 651 -3.45 -36.02 2.94
C ALA A 651 -3.76 -36.28 1.44
N GLY A 652 -5.00 -36.62 1.09
CA GLY A 652 -5.38 -36.86 -0.31
C GLY A 652 -5.43 -35.55 -1.10
N ILE A 653 -6.50 -34.78 -0.91
CA ILE A 653 -6.65 -33.41 -1.43
C ILE A 653 -6.85 -32.48 -0.24
N PHE A 654 -6.06 -31.41 -0.18
CA PHE A 654 -6.12 -30.44 0.91
C PHE A 654 -6.20 -29.01 0.37
N LEU A 655 -7.16 -28.24 0.87
CA LEU A 655 -7.37 -26.84 0.49
C LEU A 655 -7.01 -25.95 1.69
N TYR A 656 -6.00 -25.09 1.54
CA TYR A 656 -5.52 -24.22 2.62
C TYR A 656 -5.56 -22.76 2.20
N CYS A 657 -6.31 -21.93 2.95
CA CYS A 657 -6.49 -20.49 2.71
C CYS A 657 -6.82 -20.16 1.23
N SER A 658 -7.55 -21.06 0.57
CA SER A 658 -7.84 -20.99 -0.86
C SER A 658 -9.32 -20.73 -1.05
N SER A 659 -9.77 -20.19 -2.18
CA SER A 659 -11.19 -19.91 -2.42
C SER A 659 -11.64 -20.29 -3.83
N ASN A 660 -12.94 -20.49 -4.01
CA ASN A 660 -13.55 -20.87 -5.29
C ASN A 660 -12.89 -22.10 -5.96
N VAL A 661 -12.52 -23.11 -5.17
CA VAL A 661 -12.00 -24.38 -5.68
C VAL A 661 -13.16 -25.27 -6.14
N LYS A 662 -13.01 -25.91 -7.30
CA LYS A 662 -13.99 -26.83 -7.88
C LYS A 662 -13.49 -28.25 -7.87
N LEU A 663 -14.20 -29.16 -7.20
CA LEU A 663 -13.89 -30.59 -7.18
C LEU A 663 -15.00 -31.37 -7.89
N LYS A 664 -14.63 -32.24 -8.83
CA LYS A 664 -15.56 -33.10 -9.55
C LYS A 664 -14.96 -34.46 -9.91
N GLY A 665 -15.64 -35.54 -9.58
CA GLY A 665 -15.29 -36.90 -9.98
C GLY A 665 -13.98 -37.43 -9.35
N ASN A 666 -13.51 -36.83 -8.27
CA ASN A 666 -12.26 -37.23 -7.62
C ASN A 666 -12.47 -38.44 -6.70
N GLN A 667 -11.43 -39.24 -6.50
CA GLN A 667 -11.43 -40.40 -5.61
C GLN A 667 -10.30 -40.26 -4.59
N MET A 668 -10.62 -40.35 -3.30
CA MET A 668 -9.67 -40.27 -2.19
C MET A 668 -9.86 -41.51 -1.31
N LYS A 669 -8.85 -42.38 -1.27
CA LYS A 669 -8.89 -43.62 -0.49
C LYS A 669 -7.50 -44.06 -0.07
N GLY A 670 -7.38 -44.64 1.12
CA GLY A 670 -6.12 -45.18 1.64
C GLY A 670 -5.06 -44.10 1.87
N ASN A 671 -5.50 -42.87 2.14
CA ASN A 671 -4.67 -41.79 2.67
C ASN A 671 -4.79 -41.79 4.20
N LEU A 672 -3.86 -41.14 4.92
CA LEU A 672 -4.06 -40.94 6.36
C LEU A 672 -5.24 -40.00 6.63
N PHE A 673 -5.36 -38.95 5.82
CA PHE A 673 -6.52 -38.06 5.75
C PHE A 673 -6.96 -37.91 4.29
N ASN A 674 -8.21 -38.18 3.94
CA ASN A 674 -8.66 -38.20 2.55
C ASN A 674 -8.89 -36.79 2.00
N PHE A 675 -9.72 -36.00 2.68
CA PHE A 675 -10.06 -34.64 2.28
C PHE A 675 -9.95 -33.67 3.46
N GLY A 676 -9.58 -32.41 3.18
CA GLY A 676 -9.53 -31.35 4.18
C GLY A 676 -9.62 -29.95 3.58
N VAL A 677 -10.22 -29.05 4.35
CA VAL A 677 -10.30 -27.61 4.06
C VAL A 677 -9.96 -26.87 5.34
N ASP A 678 -9.04 -25.91 5.27
CA ASP A 678 -8.74 -25.03 6.40
C ASP A 678 -8.38 -23.61 5.94
N GLY A 679 -8.60 -22.64 6.82
CA GLY A 679 -8.35 -21.22 6.57
C GLY A 679 -8.98 -20.31 7.63
N TYR A 680 -8.65 -19.03 7.55
CA TYR A 680 -9.01 -18.03 8.56
C TYR A 680 -10.39 -17.40 8.38
N THR A 681 -10.81 -17.12 7.13
CA THR A 681 -12.04 -16.39 6.82
C THR A 681 -13.09 -17.30 6.17
N LEU A 682 -14.36 -16.87 6.16
CA LEU A 682 -15.43 -17.62 5.49
C LEU A 682 -15.17 -17.84 4.00
N SER A 683 -14.57 -16.87 3.30
CA SER A 683 -14.27 -16.99 1.86
C SER A 683 -13.36 -18.18 1.54
N HIS A 684 -12.49 -18.58 2.47
CA HIS A 684 -11.64 -19.76 2.34
C HIS A 684 -12.40 -21.10 2.36
N PHE A 685 -13.69 -21.09 2.70
CA PHE A 685 -14.56 -22.26 2.71
C PHE A 685 -15.67 -22.16 1.65
N ILE A 686 -15.61 -21.18 0.74
CA ILE A 686 -16.58 -21.06 -0.34
C ILE A 686 -16.04 -21.80 -1.57
N HIS A 687 -16.53 -23.02 -1.79
CA HIS A 687 -16.09 -23.94 -2.85
C HIS A 687 -17.24 -24.57 -3.62
N SER A 688 -16.97 -25.00 -4.86
CA SER A 688 -17.92 -25.74 -5.71
C SER A 688 -17.57 -27.23 -5.71
N ILE A 689 -18.05 -27.97 -4.71
CA ILE A 689 -17.76 -29.41 -4.54
C ILE A 689 -19.05 -30.20 -4.70
N ASP A 690 -19.11 -31.09 -5.69
CA ASP A 690 -20.28 -31.95 -5.93
C ASP A 690 -20.13 -33.35 -5.30
N ASP A 691 -21.23 -34.11 -5.27
CA ASP A 691 -21.31 -35.45 -4.68
C ASP A 691 -20.67 -36.55 -5.55
N THR A 692 -20.11 -36.19 -6.71
CA THR A 692 -19.35 -37.12 -7.55
C THR A 692 -17.94 -37.36 -7.04
N ASN A 693 -17.50 -36.59 -6.04
CA ASN A 693 -16.27 -36.81 -5.30
C ASN A 693 -16.48 -37.91 -4.26
N ILE A 694 -15.60 -38.90 -4.24
CA ILE A 694 -15.73 -40.11 -3.44
C ILE A 694 -14.59 -40.17 -2.42
N VAL A 695 -14.94 -40.35 -1.15
CA VAL A 695 -14.05 -40.59 -0.01
C VAL A 695 -14.37 -41.97 0.56
N ASN A 696 -13.38 -42.87 0.61
CA ASN A 696 -13.56 -44.23 1.15
C ASN A 696 -14.81 -44.94 0.59
N ASP A 697 -14.98 -44.90 -0.73
CA ASP A 697 -16.11 -45.47 -1.50
C ASP A 697 -17.50 -44.85 -1.22
N LYS A 698 -17.58 -43.75 -0.44
CA LYS A 698 -18.79 -43.01 -0.11
C LYS A 698 -18.72 -41.57 -0.66
N PRO A 699 -19.85 -40.89 -0.94
CA PRO A 699 -19.83 -39.50 -1.42
C PRO A 699 -19.23 -38.52 -0.40
N LEU A 700 -18.49 -37.53 -0.87
CA LEU A 700 -18.16 -36.32 -0.14
C LEU A 700 -19.37 -35.39 -0.15
N VAL A 701 -19.88 -35.04 1.04
CA VAL A 701 -21.05 -34.16 1.17
C VAL A 701 -20.59 -32.77 1.59
N TYR A 702 -20.73 -31.81 0.69
CA TYR A 702 -20.37 -30.40 0.94
C TYR A 702 -21.63 -29.54 0.88
N LEU A 703 -22.11 -29.07 2.03
CA LEU A 703 -23.31 -28.25 2.15
C LEU A 703 -22.90 -26.78 2.26
N LEU A 704 -23.08 -26.02 1.19
CA LEU A 704 -22.76 -24.59 1.15
C LEU A 704 -24.04 -23.77 1.00
N SER A 705 -24.32 -22.88 1.97
CA SER A 705 -25.52 -22.03 1.97
C SER A 705 -26.82 -22.82 1.81
N GLU A 706 -26.89 -23.97 2.47
CA GLU A 706 -28.03 -24.87 2.42
C GLU A 706 -28.94 -24.70 3.64
N HIS A 707 -30.21 -25.07 3.49
CA HIS A 707 -31.23 -24.93 4.52
C HIS A 707 -32.09 -26.20 4.65
N ASP A 708 -32.48 -26.55 5.87
CA ASP A 708 -33.47 -27.61 6.18
C ASP A 708 -33.14 -28.98 5.56
N LYS A 709 -31.85 -29.37 5.58
CA LYS A 709 -31.38 -30.65 5.03
C LYS A 709 -31.07 -31.68 6.10
N THR A 710 -31.29 -32.96 5.76
CA THR A 710 -30.87 -34.11 6.56
C THR A 710 -29.95 -35.02 5.75
N VAL A 711 -28.81 -35.40 6.32
CA VAL A 711 -27.84 -36.35 5.74
C VAL A 711 -27.81 -37.60 6.62
N SER A 712 -28.28 -38.74 6.08
CA SER A 712 -28.50 -39.96 6.90
C SER A 712 -28.23 -41.31 6.20
N THR A 713 -27.83 -41.30 4.92
CA THR A 713 -27.80 -42.53 4.10
C THR A 713 -26.41 -43.03 3.73
N SER A 714 -25.46 -42.14 3.39
CA SER A 714 -24.07 -42.48 3.10
C SER A 714 -23.26 -41.21 2.85
N ALA A 715 -22.16 -41.02 3.58
CA ALA A 715 -21.15 -40.01 3.30
C ALA A 715 -19.79 -40.51 3.79
N GLY A 716 -18.72 -40.19 3.07
CA GLY A 716 -17.34 -40.45 3.50
C GLY A 716 -16.74 -39.29 4.28
N CYS A 717 -17.26 -38.09 4.09
CA CYS A 717 -16.89 -36.87 4.78
C CYS A 717 -18.04 -35.86 4.64
N VAL A 718 -18.29 -35.05 5.68
CA VAL A 718 -19.37 -34.05 5.67
C VAL A 718 -18.85 -32.70 6.11
N LEU A 719 -19.03 -31.68 5.27
CA LEU A 719 -18.70 -30.29 5.59
C LEU A 719 -19.95 -29.43 5.45
N VAL A 720 -20.24 -28.64 6.48
CA VAL A 720 -21.38 -27.74 6.58
C VAL A 720 -20.85 -26.32 6.66
N VAL A 721 -21.07 -25.53 5.62
CA VAL A 721 -20.53 -24.18 5.47
C VAL A 721 -21.67 -23.20 5.21
N ASN A 722 -21.71 -22.11 5.99
CA ASN A 722 -22.71 -21.03 5.84
C ASN A 722 -24.16 -21.53 5.79
N SER A 723 -24.49 -22.63 6.47
CA SER A 723 -25.77 -23.33 6.31
C SER A 723 -26.61 -23.27 7.58
N THR A 724 -27.92 -23.46 7.46
CA THR A 724 -28.84 -23.43 8.61
C THR A 724 -29.80 -24.62 8.68
N ASN A 725 -30.19 -25.01 9.89
CA ASN A 725 -31.14 -26.11 10.13
C ASN A 725 -30.69 -27.43 9.48
N ILE A 726 -29.44 -27.83 9.72
CA ILE A 726 -28.85 -29.02 9.12
C ILE A 726 -28.84 -30.16 10.14
N ARG A 727 -29.23 -31.36 9.71
CA ARG A 727 -29.19 -32.58 10.53
C ARG A 727 -28.29 -33.63 9.89
N ILE A 728 -27.29 -34.10 10.62
CA ILE A 728 -26.39 -35.17 10.20
C ILE A 728 -26.56 -36.32 11.18
N GLU A 729 -26.88 -37.51 10.68
CA GLU A 729 -27.16 -38.65 11.54
C GLU A 729 -26.68 -40.00 11.01
N LYS A 730 -26.23 -40.89 11.92
CA LYS A 730 -25.94 -42.31 11.62
C LYS A 730 -24.88 -42.51 10.54
N LEU A 731 -23.78 -41.75 10.61
CA LEU A 731 -22.68 -41.80 9.64
C LEU A 731 -21.37 -42.21 10.31
N GLU A 732 -20.56 -42.93 9.54
CA GLU A 732 -19.15 -43.21 9.82
C GLU A 732 -18.30 -42.29 8.92
N LEU A 733 -17.51 -41.42 9.55
CA LEU A 733 -16.80 -40.30 8.93
C LEU A 733 -15.33 -40.35 9.34
N ASP A 734 -14.62 -41.37 8.89
CA ASP A 734 -13.26 -41.71 9.29
C ASP A 734 -12.19 -41.33 8.27
N GLU A 735 -10.95 -41.20 8.74
CA GLU A 735 -9.76 -40.93 7.91
C GLU A 735 -9.88 -39.64 7.08
N ASN A 736 -10.41 -38.56 7.67
CA ASN A 736 -10.47 -37.22 7.07
C ASN A 736 -9.68 -36.21 7.89
N TYR A 737 -9.47 -35.02 7.33
CA TYR A 737 -8.95 -33.93 8.15
C TYR A 737 -10.00 -33.53 9.20
N ASP A 738 -11.22 -33.25 8.76
CA ASP A 738 -12.37 -33.10 9.64
C ASP A 738 -13.35 -34.24 9.37
N GLY A 739 -13.72 -35.01 10.40
CA GLY A 739 -14.83 -35.97 10.29
C GLY A 739 -16.12 -35.23 9.96
N VAL A 740 -16.41 -34.18 10.73
CA VAL A 740 -17.41 -33.15 10.40
C VAL A 740 -16.83 -31.76 10.61
N LEU A 741 -16.98 -30.88 9.61
CA LEU A 741 -16.76 -29.44 9.77
C LEU A 741 -18.10 -28.69 9.81
N CYS A 742 -18.27 -27.80 10.78
CA CYS A 742 -19.32 -26.78 10.82
C CYS A 742 -18.66 -25.39 10.82
N MET A 743 -18.73 -24.69 9.70
CA MET A 743 -18.18 -23.34 9.53
C MET A 743 -19.30 -22.33 9.27
N ALA A 744 -19.32 -21.21 9.98
CA ALA A 744 -20.29 -20.13 9.80
C ALA A 744 -21.77 -20.59 9.77
N SER A 745 -22.10 -21.66 10.50
CA SER A 745 -23.38 -22.35 10.37
C SER A 745 -24.23 -22.23 11.63
N ARG A 746 -25.56 -22.32 11.47
CA ARG A 746 -26.52 -22.12 12.56
C ARG A 746 -27.50 -23.28 12.70
N ASN A 747 -27.79 -23.69 13.93
CA ASN A 747 -28.78 -24.73 14.20
C ASN A 747 -28.45 -26.04 13.48
N VAL A 748 -27.29 -26.62 13.81
CA VAL A 748 -26.84 -27.91 13.24
C VAL A 748 -26.91 -28.99 14.31
N SER A 749 -27.54 -30.12 14.00
CA SER A 749 -27.60 -31.29 14.88
C SER A 749 -26.80 -32.46 14.31
N LEU A 750 -25.83 -32.94 15.08
CA LEU A 750 -24.93 -34.05 14.78
C LEU A 750 -25.27 -35.21 15.73
N ASN A 751 -25.91 -36.28 15.24
CA ASN A 751 -26.44 -37.35 16.09
C ASN A 751 -26.04 -38.75 15.65
N ASP A 752 -25.65 -39.63 16.57
CA ASP A 752 -25.27 -41.03 16.26
C ASP A 752 -24.12 -41.11 15.23
N LEU A 753 -23.07 -40.28 15.37
CA LEU A 753 -21.93 -40.28 14.44
C LEU A 753 -20.76 -41.11 14.98
N ASP A 754 -20.03 -41.78 14.08
CA ASP A 754 -18.68 -42.29 14.35
C ASP A 754 -17.67 -41.46 13.56
N ALA A 755 -16.96 -40.56 14.24
CA ALA A 755 -15.99 -39.64 13.64
C ALA A 755 -14.57 -39.98 14.10
N SER A 756 -14.14 -41.22 13.84
CA SER A 756 -12.86 -41.75 14.32
C SER A 756 -11.71 -41.61 13.31
N LEU A 757 -10.46 -41.70 13.76
CA LEU A 757 -9.27 -41.66 12.88
C LEU A 757 -9.11 -40.38 12.04
N ASN A 758 -9.65 -39.25 12.51
CA ASN A 758 -9.54 -37.97 11.83
C ASN A 758 -8.40 -37.11 12.37
N TYR A 759 -8.05 -36.02 11.69
CA TYR A 759 -7.24 -34.99 12.33
C TYR A 759 -8.05 -34.30 13.44
N ARG A 760 -9.24 -33.80 13.11
CA ARG A 760 -10.26 -33.34 14.04
C ARG A 760 -11.50 -34.20 13.85
N GLY A 761 -12.01 -34.81 14.92
CA GLY A 761 -13.24 -35.60 14.83
C GLY A 761 -14.43 -34.72 14.40
N ILE A 762 -14.69 -33.67 15.18
CA ILE A 762 -15.68 -32.63 14.85
C ILE A 762 -15.04 -31.26 15.06
N CYS A 763 -15.10 -30.40 14.04
CA CYS A 763 -14.66 -29.01 14.11
C CYS A 763 -15.87 -28.08 13.97
N VAL A 764 -16.00 -27.12 14.89
CA VAL A 764 -17.04 -26.10 14.92
C VAL A 764 -16.36 -24.73 14.96
N ARG A 765 -16.50 -23.95 13.90
CA ARG A 765 -15.86 -22.63 13.75
C ARG A 765 -16.89 -21.57 13.38
N ASN A 766 -16.83 -20.41 14.04
CA ASN A 766 -17.70 -19.25 13.81
C ASN A 766 -19.20 -19.62 13.69
N SER A 767 -19.65 -20.60 14.47
CA SER A 767 -20.97 -21.23 14.32
C SER A 767 -21.81 -21.06 15.57
N THR A 768 -23.13 -21.19 15.45
CA THR A 768 -24.02 -21.04 16.62
C THR A 768 -25.12 -22.08 16.70
N SER A 769 -25.46 -22.47 17.93
CA SER A 769 -26.55 -23.42 18.21
C SER A 769 -26.26 -24.79 17.58
N ILE A 770 -25.13 -25.38 17.96
CA ILE A 770 -24.69 -26.69 17.46
C ILE A 770 -24.98 -27.74 18.53
N THR A 771 -25.63 -28.84 18.15
CA THR A 771 -25.92 -29.96 19.06
C THR A 771 -25.18 -31.19 18.59
N ILE A 772 -24.40 -31.81 19.48
CA ILE A 772 -23.72 -33.08 19.22
C ILE A 772 -24.25 -34.09 20.22
N SER A 773 -24.84 -35.18 19.75
CA SER A 773 -25.42 -36.19 20.63
C SER A 773 -25.17 -37.63 20.21
N ASN A 774 -25.02 -38.53 21.18
CA ASN A 774 -24.89 -39.97 20.98
C ASN A 774 -23.74 -40.37 20.02
N SER A 775 -22.71 -39.53 19.90
CA SER A 775 -21.63 -39.72 18.93
C SER A 775 -20.37 -40.31 19.56
N TYR A 776 -19.67 -41.12 18.79
CA TYR A 776 -18.39 -41.74 19.11
C TYR A 776 -17.28 -41.03 18.35
N ILE A 777 -16.40 -40.33 19.06
CA ILE A 777 -15.33 -39.53 18.49
C ILE A 777 -14.03 -40.02 19.12
N SER A 778 -13.36 -40.91 18.41
CA SER A 778 -12.17 -41.60 18.93
C SER A 778 -11.02 -41.52 17.96
N GLU A 779 -9.84 -41.95 18.38
CA GLU A 779 -8.73 -42.18 17.46
C GLU A 779 -8.32 -40.98 16.58
N SER A 780 -8.71 -39.76 16.98
CA SER A 780 -8.40 -38.51 16.29
C SER A 780 -7.27 -37.74 16.99
N TYR A 781 -6.60 -36.83 16.25
CA TYR A 781 -5.59 -35.93 16.85
C TYR A 781 -6.26 -34.94 17.82
N VAL A 782 -7.42 -34.39 17.44
CA VAL A 782 -8.31 -33.63 18.31
C VAL A 782 -9.71 -34.25 18.23
N GLY A 783 -10.37 -34.48 19.36
CA GLY A 783 -11.73 -35.04 19.36
C GLY A 783 -12.75 -34.02 18.85
N ILE A 784 -13.06 -33.02 19.67
CA ILE A 784 -13.95 -31.90 19.29
C ILE A 784 -13.16 -30.59 19.40
N GLN A 785 -13.16 -29.81 18.33
CA GLN A 785 -12.55 -28.48 18.27
C GLN A 785 -13.63 -27.41 18.09
N VAL A 786 -13.59 -26.38 18.93
CA VAL A 786 -14.56 -25.28 18.91
C VAL A 786 -13.81 -23.95 18.88
N GLU A 787 -14.13 -23.11 17.91
CA GLU A 787 -13.50 -21.81 17.68
C GLU A 787 -14.57 -20.75 17.43
N GLU A 788 -14.53 -19.65 18.19
CA GLU A 788 -15.38 -18.46 17.95
C GLU A 788 -16.87 -18.78 17.81
N SER A 789 -17.36 -19.76 18.58
CA SER A 789 -18.69 -20.35 18.40
C SER A 789 -19.52 -20.30 19.68
N ARG A 790 -20.84 -20.11 19.54
CA ARG A 790 -21.76 -19.93 20.68
C ARG A 790 -22.86 -20.99 20.73
N ASN A 791 -23.37 -21.30 21.91
CA ASN A 791 -24.49 -22.23 22.13
C ASN A 791 -24.21 -23.67 21.64
N LEU A 792 -23.09 -24.26 22.05
CA LEU A 792 -22.79 -25.67 21.82
C LEU A 792 -23.47 -26.55 22.88
N THR A 793 -24.19 -27.59 22.46
CA THR A 793 -24.80 -28.61 23.33
C THR A 793 -24.17 -29.97 23.07
N LEU A 794 -23.65 -30.62 24.11
CA LEU A 794 -23.09 -31.97 24.05
C LEU A 794 -23.93 -32.92 24.92
N ALA A 795 -24.44 -34.01 24.34
CA ALA A 795 -25.26 -34.98 25.08
C ALA A 795 -24.89 -36.43 24.75
N HIS A 796 -24.48 -37.22 25.74
CA HIS A 796 -24.21 -38.66 25.57
C HIS A 796 -23.12 -39.01 24.53
N ASN A 797 -22.11 -38.16 24.38
CA ASN A 797 -20.98 -38.42 23.47
C ASN A 797 -19.85 -39.17 24.18
N PHE A 798 -19.16 -40.03 23.45
CA PHE A 798 -17.87 -40.58 23.85
C PHE A 798 -16.76 -39.87 23.08
N VAL A 799 -15.80 -39.29 23.79
CA VAL A 799 -14.69 -38.55 23.17
C VAL A 799 -13.36 -39.03 23.75
N SER A 800 -12.44 -39.46 22.90
CA SER A 800 -11.08 -39.86 23.31
C SER A 800 -10.04 -39.37 22.32
N GLY A 801 -9.00 -38.67 22.81
CA GLY A 801 -7.80 -38.35 22.03
C GLY A 801 -6.85 -39.56 21.95
N SER A 802 -6.06 -39.67 20.88
CA SER A 802 -5.39 -40.95 20.57
C SER A 802 -3.96 -40.90 20.05
N TYR A 803 -3.42 -39.74 19.70
CA TYR A 803 -2.05 -39.66 19.17
C TYR A 803 -1.12 -38.91 20.11
N ALA A 804 -0.66 -39.55 21.19
CA ALA A 804 0.41 -39.15 22.14
C ALA A 804 0.36 -37.74 22.79
N TYR A 805 -0.47 -36.83 22.27
CA TYR A 805 -0.60 -35.39 22.56
C TYR A 805 -2.05 -34.90 22.30
N GLY A 806 -2.98 -35.80 21.94
CA GLY A 806 -4.32 -35.42 21.48
C GLY A 806 -5.25 -34.94 22.59
N GLU A 807 -5.94 -33.83 22.35
CA GLU A 807 -6.92 -33.25 23.26
C GLU A 807 -8.32 -33.83 22.98
N GLY A 808 -9.06 -34.17 24.03
CA GLY A 808 -10.43 -34.68 23.88
C GLY A 808 -11.37 -33.59 23.35
N ILE A 809 -11.45 -32.46 24.04
CA ILE A 809 -12.20 -31.27 23.61
C ILE A 809 -11.28 -30.06 23.73
N LYS A 810 -11.18 -29.29 22.65
CA LYS A 810 -10.38 -28.08 22.54
C LYS A 810 -11.27 -26.88 22.21
N ILE A 811 -11.15 -25.80 22.98
CA ILE A 811 -11.99 -24.60 22.84
C ILE A 811 -11.08 -23.37 22.75
N PHE A 812 -11.24 -22.59 21.68
CA PHE A 812 -10.58 -21.32 21.46
C PHE A 812 -11.63 -20.20 21.39
N HIS A 813 -11.47 -19.16 22.22
CA HIS A 813 -12.32 -17.95 22.23
C HIS A 813 -13.82 -18.22 22.01
N SER A 814 -14.45 -18.97 22.94
CA SER A 814 -15.89 -19.29 22.91
C SER A 814 -16.77 -18.24 23.59
#